data_AF-A0A380X2B5-F1
#
_entry.id   AF-A0A380X2B5-F1
#
_cell.length_a   1.000
_cell.length_b   1.000
_cell.length_c   1.000
_cell.angle_alpha   90.00
_cell.angle_beta   90.00
_cell.angle_gamma   90.00
#
_symmetry.space_group_name_H-M   'P 1'
#
loop_
_entity.id
_entity.type
_entity.pdbx_description
1 polymer ?
#
loop_
_entity_poly.entity_id
_entity_poly.type
_entity_poly.pdbx_seq_one_letter_code
_entity_poly.pdbx_strand_id
1 'polypeptide(L)'
;MRNFVADANVLINKNNFRVIFSKTLQRLIVVSELAKAEGKAKSEMPQTQSAVGFLPIFAKLKPLTFRLFCALGFVFSPSAFAETLIIKADPNVPKNQQPIVLQTTNGLPQVNIQTPNDKGLSHNKYQDFNVDKKGAILNNSHKAVATQQAGWVQGNPYLACGEAKVILNEVTSTNPSQLKGYLEVAGKKAEVIIANPNGLHCDGCGTINATRSTMTTGKPLIEAGRVTGFQVEKGKMVVSGKGLDNSRVDYTDILAREAEINTGIWAGKKLNVVTGKNTVKQAELVNADNELQITRIDSKNRSENTPHFALDVSELGGMYAGKIHLAGTEQGLGVRNVGHIGASAGEVVIDSQGRIVNQGIIAAKGDIQANSQNQIRNQGQLLAEAHLATRSSHLDNRGGTIKGKSAQINVKESVDNSKVSPKGSLIQSTEKLTINAKQFTNQNTKDSEISQPEQGILAKVVALNADSLANQNGAVYAGETIQLNLAQNLENQQGEILSLRALQIQGDKLNINNEQGKIVSKGDLTLQAQHLNNYQGGELSGQNTRIQANDILNRGLIDGGKTLLKSTALSNLGTGRIYGDHLAIETQMALNDKEGDKSGTIAARERLDIAVGTLTNRDHALIFSAGDMGIGGELDADYHAIGEAMFIDNGSATIEALGNAYMNTARLWNHDLHLILGEFHTDEHREEYAPQNIARRYVLVDKEGRHGYFDLKNNDEDDSKSYLHLNDGQTIGANAWMHWVYNRHTITTTIEERDPAKLLIGGDFHVTGEMLENNASTLSVGKHLLLGNEVFTNNDTNETLHSTTGTSLNNIDITGTINVTDKGRWDSFHKEHRRHSITKKVWANYSTGEGNINDIHPTIHFEFNKVENVIGKPISGTNTAIEKKSEAVTPSQINGIALTLPQQSLYQINPTAPNGYLIETDPRFSNREQWLSSDYMFNALRFDHNIMLKRLGDGFYEQRLVNEQINQLTGQRFLANYLTDYQQYKALMDNAIYYAKAFHLIPGVELTALQMQELTSDMVWLVNREITLPNGEKTTALVPKVYLAPRNLKTSQHNGKGAVISARQIIGNIDDLQNNGVIAGRDLAQISADYIQNSGIVATVFR
;
A
#
# COMPACT_ATOMS: atom_id res chain seq x y z
N MET A 1 4.03 3.22 -48.84
CA MET A 1 3.66 3.06 -50.27
C MET A 1 2.23 2.55 -50.36
N ARG A 2 1.59 2.74 -51.53
CA ARG A 2 0.30 2.21 -52.05
C ARG A 2 -0.21 0.88 -51.43
N ASN A 3 -1.50 0.50 -51.46
CA ASN A 3 -2.81 1.12 -51.79
C ASN A 3 -3.91 0.09 -51.42
N PHE A 4 -5.17 0.50 -51.17
CA PHE A 4 -6.34 0.13 -52.01
C PHE A 4 -7.58 1.00 -51.70
N VAL A 5 -8.47 1.12 -52.70
CA VAL A 5 -9.55 2.13 -52.91
C VAL A 5 -10.65 1.46 -53.77
N ALA A 6 -11.96 1.77 -53.72
CA ALA A 6 -12.70 2.86 -53.08
C ALA A 6 -13.67 2.36 -51.95
N ASP A 7 -14.99 2.59 -51.85
CA ASP A 7 -16.03 3.23 -52.69
C ASP A 7 -17.14 3.92 -51.87
N ALA A 8 -18.06 4.62 -52.54
CA ALA A 8 -18.74 5.82 -52.00
C ALA A 8 -20.06 5.67 -51.19
N ASN A 9 -20.34 6.77 -50.46
CA ASN A 9 -21.65 7.34 -50.07
C ASN A 9 -22.44 6.83 -48.83
N VAL A 10 -23.24 7.80 -48.33
CA VAL A 10 -24.21 7.77 -47.21
C VAL A 10 -23.60 7.82 -45.80
N LEU A 11 -23.56 9.04 -45.24
CA LEU A 11 -23.45 9.29 -43.79
C LEU A 11 -24.71 8.80 -43.07
N ILE A 12 -24.71 7.53 -42.65
CA ILE A 12 -25.76 6.96 -41.80
C ILE A 12 -25.59 7.48 -40.37
N ASN A 13 -26.68 7.97 -39.77
CA ASN A 13 -26.71 8.47 -38.41
C ASN A 13 -26.63 7.34 -37.37
N LYS A 14 -25.41 6.80 -37.16
CA LYS A 14 -25.15 5.60 -36.33
C LYS A 14 -25.75 5.63 -34.92
N ASN A 15 -26.02 6.81 -34.36
CA ASN A 15 -26.50 6.97 -33.00
C ASN A 15 -28.01 7.29 -32.91
N ASN A 16 -28.74 7.35 -34.02
CA ASN A 16 -30.17 7.65 -34.08
C ASN A 16 -30.55 8.94 -33.31
N PHE A 17 -29.99 10.10 -33.69
CA PHE A 17 -30.31 11.40 -33.09
C PHE A 17 -30.61 12.50 -34.13
N ARG A 18 -31.75 13.19 -33.99
CA ARG A 18 -32.15 14.34 -34.82
C ARG A 18 -32.25 15.63 -34.00
N VAL A 19 -32.09 16.77 -34.67
CA VAL A 19 -32.34 18.09 -34.06
C VAL A 19 -33.82 18.45 -34.23
N ILE A 20 -34.49 18.85 -33.14
CA ILE A 20 -35.85 19.43 -33.17
C ILE A 20 -35.89 20.75 -32.42
N PHE A 21 -36.83 21.63 -32.75
CA PHE A 21 -37.10 22.83 -31.95
C PHE A 21 -38.03 22.48 -30.78
N SER A 22 -37.55 22.64 -29.54
CA SER A 22 -38.38 22.43 -28.35
C SER A 22 -39.20 23.69 -28.04
N LYS A 23 -40.52 23.60 -28.19
CA LYS A 23 -41.45 24.70 -27.89
C LYS A 23 -41.45 25.09 -26.40
N THR A 24 -41.15 24.15 -25.50
CA THR A 24 -41.05 24.39 -24.05
C THR A 24 -39.76 25.10 -23.66
N LEU A 25 -38.66 24.87 -24.40
CA LEU A 25 -37.34 25.44 -24.10
C LEU A 25 -36.91 26.56 -25.06
N GLN A 26 -37.75 26.90 -26.05
CA GLN A 26 -37.51 27.92 -27.09
C GLN A 26 -36.16 27.82 -27.81
N ARG A 27 -35.63 26.60 -27.97
CA ARG A 27 -34.34 26.34 -28.64
C ARG A 27 -34.32 25.01 -29.38
N LEU A 28 -33.37 24.88 -30.31
CA LEU A 28 -33.04 23.60 -30.94
C LEU A 28 -32.39 22.67 -29.91
N ILE A 29 -32.82 21.41 -29.86
CA ILE A 29 -32.27 20.35 -29.02
C ILE A 29 -32.07 19.06 -29.83
N VAL A 30 -31.07 18.28 -29.45
CA VAL A 30 -30.84 16.94 -30.01
C VAL A 30 -31.72 15.94 -29.26
N VAL A 31 -32.49 15.13 -29.99
CA VAL A 31 -33.36 14.08 -29.46
C VAL A 31 -33.18 12.80 -30.27
N SER A 32 -33.50 11.63 -29.72
CA SER A 32 -33.45 10.40 -30.51
C SER A 32 -34.45 10.46 -31.68
N GLU A 33 -34.16 9.85 -32.84
CA GLU A 33 -35.10 9.81 -33.97
C GLU A 33 -36.39 9.03 -33.62
N LEU A 34 -36.30 8.15 -32.62
CA LEU A 34 -37.43 7.43 -32.01
C LEU A 34 -38.39 8.35 -31.22
N ALA A 35 -37.98 9.58 -30.88
CA ALA A 35 -38.84 10.54 -30.20
C ALA A 35 -40.01 10.93 -31.11
N LYS A 36 -41.21 10.40 -30.83
CA LYS A 36 -42.40 10.58 -31.66
C LYS A 36 -42.77 12.06 -31.78
N ALA A 37 -42.77 12.58 -33.01
CA ALA A 37 -43.42 13.84 -33.31
C ALA A 37 -44.94 13.68 -33.14
N GLU A 38 -45.59 14.68 -32.56
CA GLU A 38 -47.04 14.64 -32.31
C GLU A 38 -47.82 14.79 -33.63
N GLY A 39 -48.20 13.67 -34.25
CA GLY A 39 -49.08 13.68 -35.41
C GLY A 39 -48.90 12.57 -36.44
N LYS A 40 -49.38 11.35 -36.15
CA LYS A 40 -50.13 10.42 -37.03
C LYS A 40 -50.18 9.01 -36.41
N ALA A 41 -51.30 8.32 -36.59
CA ALA A 41 -51.54 6.98 -36.04
C ALA A 41 -52.00 5.99 -37.12
N LYS A 42 -51.61 4.71 -37.01
CA LYS A 42 -52.43 3.52 -37.34
C LYS A 42 -51.73 2.17 -37.03
N SER A 43 -52.53 1.20 -36.57
CA SER A 43 -52.49 -0.29 -36.73
C SER A 43 -51.14 -1.01 -36.98
N GLU A 44 -50.79 -2.15 -36.38
CA GLU A 44 -51.57 -3.40 -36.20
C GLU A 44 -50.85 -4.42 -35.24
N MET A 45 -51.50 -5.55 -34.92
CA MET A 45 -51.11 -6.64 -33.97
C MET A 45 -50.47 -7.86 -34.73
N PRO A 46 -50.04 -9.03 -34.14
CA PRO A 46 -50.45 -9.63 -32.84
C PRO A 46 -49.48 -10.55 -32.01
N GLN A 47 -49.93 -10.80 -30.76
CA GLN A 47 -50.01 -12.11 -30.03
C GLN A 47 -48.92 -12.70 -29.11
N THR A 48 -49.46 -13.44 -28.11
CA THR A 48 -48.92 -14.33 -27.05
C THR A 48 -48.16 -13.70 -25.85
N GLN A 49 -48.39 -14.07 -24.58
CA GLN A 49 -49.43 -14.93 -23.95
C GLN A 49 -49.59 -14.62 -22.44
N SER A 50 -50.82 -14.74 -21.90
CA SER A 50 -51.19 -15.14 -20.51
C SER A 50 -50.74 -14.28 -19.28
N ALA A 51 -51.53 -14.09 -18.21
CA ALA A 51 -52.96 -14.33 -17.95
C ALA A 51 -53.43 -13.60 -16.65
N VAL A 52 -54.73 -13.73 -16.34
CA VAL A 52 -55.48 -13.21 -15.16
C VAL A 52 -55.84 -11.73 -15.25
N GLY A 53 -57.15 -11.43 -15.23
CA GLY A 53 -57.64 -10.07 -15.47
C GLY A 53 -58.89 -9.69 -14.68
N PHE A 54 -59.09 -8.37 -14.59
CA PHE A 54 -60.34 -7.72 -14.23
C PHE A 54 -60.68 -6.73 -15.36
N LEU A 55 -61.89 -6.83 -15.93
CA LEU A 55 -62.37 -5.94 -16.99
C LEU A 55 -63.45 -5.00 -16.46
N PRO A 56 -63.26 -3.66 -16.51
CA PRO A 56 -64.36 -2.71 -16.52
C PRO A 56 -64.88 -2.52 -17.95
N ILE A 57 -66.17 -2.78 -18.17
CA ILE A 57 -66.84 -2.56 -19.46
C ILE A 57 -67.13 -1.06 -19.60
N PHE A 58 -66.40 -0.36 -20.48
CA PHE A 58 -66.72 1.02 -20.86
C PHE A 58 -67.78 1.06 -21.99
N ALA A 59 -69.06 1.04 -21.60
CA ALA A 59 -70.16 1.32 -22.52
C ALA A 59 -70.21 2.82 -22.88
N LYS A 60 -70.07 3.16 -24.16
CA LYS A 60 -70.26 4.55 -24.64
C LYS A 60 -71.76 4.89 -24.70
N LEU A 61 -72.24 5.63 -23.70
CA LEU A 61 -73.58 6.20 -23.69
C LEU A 61 -73.74 7.26 -24.82
N LYS A 62 -74.85 7.19 -25.56
CA LYS A 62 -75.20 8.21 -26.56
C LYS A 62 -75.63 9.52 -25.88
N PRO A 63 -75.43 10.70 -26.49
CA PRO A 63 -75.73 11.99 -25.86
C PRO A 63 -77.18 12.16 -25.38
N LEU A 64 -78.13 11.52 -26.08
CA LEU A 64 -79.55 11.53 -25.70
C LEU A 64 -79.80 10.78 -24.38
N THR A 65 -79.11 9.65 -24.17
CA THR A 65 -79.24 8.80 -22.98
C THR A 65 -78.63 9.47 -21.75
N PHE A 66 -77.52 10.20 -21.92
CA PHE A 66 -76.93 11.00 -20.83
C PHE A 66 -77.85 12.14 -20.39
N ARG A 67 -78.49 12.85 -21.34
CA ARG A 67 -79.51 13.87 -21.02
C ARG A 67 -80.72 13.28 -20.29
N LEU A 68 -81.14 12.07 -20.66
CA LEU A 68 -82.22 11.36 -19.96
C LEU A 68 -81.81 10.96 -18.54
N PHE A 69 -80.57 10.53 -18.30
CA PHE A 69 -80.08 10.26 -16.94
C PHE A 69 -79.94 11.53 -16.08
N CYS A 70 -79.57 12.68 -16.65
CA CYS A 70 -79.63 13.95 -15.93
C CYS A 70 -81.08 14.36 -15.59
N ALA A 71 -82.04 14.14 -16.51
CA ALA A 71 -83.45 14.48 -16.29
C ALA A 71 -84.18 13.54 -15.32
N LEU A 72 -83.74 12.27 -15.23
CA LEU A 72 -84.28 11.25 -14.31
C LEU A 72 -83.51 11.16 -12.98
N GLY A 73 -82.55 12.05 -12.70
CA GLY A 73 -81.83 12.11 -11.42
C GLY A 73 -80.72 11.06 -11.21
N PHE A 74 -80.32 10.32 -12.27
CA PHE A 74 -79.29 9.29 -12.20
C PHE A 74 -77.84 9.81 -12.36
N VAL A 75 -77.65 11.13 -12.58
CA VAL A 75 -76.34 11.78 -12.56
C VAL A 75 -76.23 12.67 -11.33
N PHE A 76 -75.68 12.13 -10.24
CA PHE A 76 -75.41 12.90 -9.03
C PHE A 76 -74.09 13.65 -9.18
N SER A 77 -74.16 14.96 -9.43
CA SER A 77 -73.00 15.84 -9.32
C SER A 77 -72.87 16.27 -7.85
N PRO A 78 -71.86 15.82 -7.08
CA PRO A 78 -71.63 16.37 -5.76
C PRO A 78 -71.27 17.86 -5.90
N SER A 79 -72.15 18.73 -5.43
CA SER A 79 -71.89 20.16 -5.31
C SER A 79 -70.64 20.35 -4.45
N ALA A 80 -69.58 20.93 -5.00
CA ALA A 80 -68.46 21.38 -4.18
C ALA A 80 -68.97 22.51 -3.27
N PHE A 81 -69.15 22.21 -1.98
CA PHE A 81 -69.40 23.24 -0.98
C PHE A 81 -68.18 24.17 -0.95
N ALA A 82 -68.37 25.43 -1.33
CA ALA A 82 -67.35 26.44 -1.13
C ALA A 82 -67.25 26.71 0.38
N GLU A 83 -66.16 26.27 1.01
CA GLU A 83 -65.87 26.62 2.40
C GLU A 83 -65.73 28.14 2.53
N THR A 84 -66.72 28.76 3.17
CA THR A 84 -66.70 30.20 3.45
C THR A 84 -65.67 30.49 4.53
N LEU A 85 -64.51 31.05 4.14
CA LEU A 85 -63.44 31.40 5.07
C LEU A 85 -63.90 32.57 5.97
N ILE A 86 -64.27 32.24 7.21
CA ILE A 86 -64.79 33.18 8.20
C ILE A 86 -63.97 33.20 9.50
N ILE A 87 -63.95 34.36 10.16
CA ILE A 87 -63.56 34.53 11.55
C ILE A 87 -64.83 34.71 12.38
N LYS A 88 -65.03 33.85 13.38
CA LYS A 88 -66.24 33.80 14.20
C LYS A 88 -65.88 33.51 15.65
N ALA A 89 -66.17 34.45 16.55
CA ALA A 89 -66.04 34.26 17.99
C ALA A 89 -66.87 33.06 18.48
N ASP A 90 -66.38 32.33 19.49
CA ASP A 90 -67.15 31.24 20.09
C ASP A 90 -68.31 31.83 20.93
N PRO A 91 -69.58 31.56 20.64
CA PRO A 91 -70.68 32.07 21.44
C PRO A 91 -70.75 31.46 22.85
N ASN A 92 -70.07 30.34 23.11
CA ASN A 92 -70.19 29.53 24.34
C ASN A 92 -69.18 29.89 25.45
N VAL A 93 -68.20 30.76 25.17
CA VAL A 93 -67.17 31.19 26.14
C VAL A 93 -67.59 32.46 26.88
N PRO A 94 -66.95 32.81 28.02
CA PRO A 94 -67.22 34.08 28.72
C PRO A 94 -67.12 35.31 27.80
N LYS A 95 -67.99 36.32 28.01
CA LYS A 95 -68.07 37.51 27.13
C LYS A 95 -66.75 38.29 26.99
N ASN A 96 -65.93 38.31 28.04
CA ASN A 96 -64.58 38.88 28.04
C ASN A 96 -63.53 38.03 27.29
N GLN A 97 -63.94 36.92 26.66
CA GLN A 97 -63.13 36.10 25.75
C GLN A 97 -63.75 36.02 24.33
N GLN A 98 -64.90 36.66 24.09
CA GLN A 98 -65.59 36.71 22.79
C GLN A 98 -65.18 37.97 22.01
N PRO A 99 -64.18 37.94 21.11
CA PRO A 99 -63.81 39.12 20.32
C PRO A 99 -64.96 39.61 19.44
N ILE A 100 -65.01 40.90 19.13
CA ILE A 100 -66.00 41.44 18.18
C ILE A 100 -65.39 41.48 16.78
N VAL A 101 -65.98 40.73 15.86
CA VAL A 101 -65.61 40.73 14.44
C VAL A 101 -66.48 41.73 13.69
N LEU A 102 -65.84 42.78 13.18
CA LEU A 102 -66.43 43.83 12.33
C LEU A 102 -65.91 43.69 10.89
N GLN A 103 -66.42 44.52 9.99
CA GLN A 103 -65.84 44.71 8.65
C GLN A 103 -65.18 46.09 8.58
N THR A 104 -63.98 46.16 8.02
CA THR A 104 -63.31 47.42 7.69
C THR A 104 -63.97 48.10 6.50
N THR A 105 -63.63 49.37 6.26
CA THR A 105 -64.14 50.16 5.11
C THR A 105 -63.83 49.51 3.76
N ASN A 106 -62.77 48.70 3.64
CA ASN A 106 -62.42 47.96 2.42
C ASN A 106 -62.82 46.47 2.45
N GLY A 107 -63.63 46.05 3.43
CA GLY A 107 -64.22 44.70 3.49
C GLY A 107 -63.25 43.59 3.93
N LEU A 108 -62.27 43.92 4.78
CA LEU A 108 -61.51 42.95 5.55
C LEU A 108 -62.19 42.70 6.91
N PRO A 109 -62.13 41.47 7.45
CA PRO A 109 -62.55 41.23 8.82
C PRO A 109 -61.62 41.95 9.81
N GLN A 110 -62.21 42.75 10.68
CA GLN A 110 -61.54 43.44 11.79
C GLN A 110 -61.94 42.78 13.11
N VAL A 111 -60.98 42.15 13.78
CA VAL A 111 -61.13 41.63 15.13
C VAL A 111 -60.81 42.74 16.12
N ASN A 112 -61.84 43.32 16.75
CA ASN A 112 -61.67 44.05 18.00
C ASN A 112 -61.39 43.03 19.10
N ILE A 113 -60.10 42.87 19.42
CA ILE A 113 -59.61 41.96 20.46
C ILE A 113 -60.14 42.37 21.83
N GLN A 114 -60.25 41.40 22.74
CA GLN A 114 -60.73 41.60 24.10
C GLN A 114 -59.73 42.37 24.98
N THR A 115 -60.25 43.01 26.04
CA THR A 115 -59.45 43.79 26.99
C THR A 115 -58.28 42.97 27.55
N PRO A 116 -57.03 43.44 27.43
CA PRO A 116 -55.89 42.75 28.00
C PRO A 116 -55.99 42.66 29.52
N ASN A 117 -55.49 41.57 30.09
CA ASN A 117 -55.31 41.49 31.55
C ASN A 117 -54.13 42.35 32.05
N ASP A 118 -53.89 42.35 33.35
CA ASP A 118 -52.82 43.10 34.02
C ASP A 118 -51.40 42.71 33.55
N LYS A 119 -51.24 41.55 32.91
CA LYS A 119 -49.96 41.11 32.29
C LYS A 119 -49.84 41.48 30.81
N GLY A 120 -50.90 42.03 30.21
CA GLY A 120 -50.96 42.43 28.81
C GLY A 120 -51.39 41.33 27.84
N LEU A 121 -51.97 40.23 28.32
CA LEU A 121 -52.52 39.16 27.48
C LEU A 121 -53.99 39.47 27.12
N SER A 122 -54.28 39.56 25.83
CA SER A 122 -55.64 39.52 25.28
C SER A 122 -55.95 38.09 24.82
N HIS A 123 -56.94 37.44 25.45
CA HIS A 123 -57.32 36.05 25.16
C HIS A 123 -58.65 36.01 24.40
N ASN A 124 -58.58 35.64 23.12
CA ASN A 124 -59.68 35.69 22.16
C ASN A 124 -60.01 34.26 21.71
N LYS A 125 -61.26 33.85 21.85
CA LYS A 125 -61.70 32.48 21.55
C LYS A 125 -62.71 32.42 20.40
N TYR A 126 -62.55 31.43 19.53
CA TYR A 126 -63.22 31.34 18.24
C TYR A 126 -63.84 29.97 18.01
N GLN A 127 -65.05 29.98 17.43
CA GLN A 127 -65.61 28.79 16.79
C GLN A 127 -64.85 28.50 15.48
N ASP A 128 -64.55 29.55 14.71
CA ASP A 128 -63.82 29.47 13.45
C ASP A 128 -62.82 30.62 13.35
N PHE A 129 -61.57 30.32 12.99
CA PHE A 129 -60.54 31.34 12.75
C PHE A 129 -59.87 31.05 11.41
N ASN A 130 -60.49 31.53 10.33
CA ASN A 130 -60.01 31.38 8.97
C ASN A 130 -59.76 32.75 8.33
N VAL A 131 -58.64 32.90 7.64
CA VAL A 131 -58.22 34.15 6.99
C VAL A 131 -58.21 33.93 5.49
N ASP A 132 -58.98 34.71 4.74
CA ASP A 132 -58.96 34.68 3.27
C ASP A 132 -57.74 35.43 2.69
N LYS A 133 -57.50 35.29 1.39
CA LYS A 133 -56.40 35.89 0.61
C LYS A 133 -56.24 37.40 0.75
N LYS A 134 -57.29 38.12 1.16
CA LYS A 134 -57.23 39.56 1.41
C LYS A 134 -56.66 39.93 2.79
N GLY A 135 -56.53 38.97 3.72
CA GLY A 135 -56.04 39.18 5.08
C GLY A 135 -57.12 39.53 6.11
N ALA A 136 -56.67 39.84 7.34
CA ALA A 136 -57.49 40.20 8.49
C ALA A 136 -56.75 41.19 9.41
N ILE A 137 -57.50 42.03 10.13
CA ILE A 137 -56.95 43.00 11.10
C ILE A 137 -57.19 42.53 12.54
N LEU A 138 -56.15 42.48 13.36
CA LEU A 138 -56.22 42.40 14.82
C LEU A 138 -56.11 43.81 15.39
N ASN A 139 -57.20 44.39 15.88
CA ASN A 139 -57.24 45.78 16.29
C ASN A 139 -56.70 45.99 17.72
N ASN A 140 -55.39 46.22 17.81
CA ASN A 140 -54.64 46.50 19.03
C ASN A 140 -54.36 48.00 19.25
N SER A 141 -55.32 48.85 18.88
CA SER A 141 -55.22 50.31 19.04
C SER A 141 -56.42 50.86 19.79
N HIS A 142 -56.20 51.64 20.85
CA HIS A 142 -57.27 52.39 21.54
C HIS A 142 -57.66 53.70 20.81
N LYS A 143 -56.97 54.03 19.71
CA LYS A 143 -57.20 55.21 18.85
C LYS A 143 -57.36 54.77 17.39
N ALA A 144 -57.97 55.61 16.56
CA ALA A 144 -57.95 55.38 15.12
C ALA A 144 -56.50 55.33 14.61
N VAL A 145 -56.17 54.37 13.75
CA VAL A 145 -54.82 54.12 13.25
C VAL A 145 -54.85 53.63 11.80
N ALA A 146 -53.84 54.01 11.02
CA ALA A 146 -53.66 53.50 9.67
C ALA A 146 -53.00 52.11 9.70
N THR A 147 -53.50 51.21 8.84
CA THR A 147 -53.01 49.85 8.63
C THR A 147 -52.58 49.67 7.18
N GLN A 148 -51.67 48.74 6.92
CA GLN A 148 -51.17 48.40 5.59
C GLN A 148 -52.24 47.73 4.72
N GLN A 149 -53.10 46.89 5.32
CA GLN A 149 -54.11 46.13 4.59
C GLN A 149 -55.49 46.81 4.52
N ALA A 150 -55.92 47.54 5.58
CA ALA A 150 -57.28 48.11 5.65
C ALA A 150 -57.35 49.64 5.53
N GLY A 151 -56.23 50.35 5.49
CA GLY A 151 -56.22 51.80 5.65
C GLY A 151 -56.60 52.19 7.08
N TRP A 152 -57.41 53.24 7.26
CA TRP A 152 -57.81 53.71 8.59
C TRP A 152 -58.81 52.77 9.26
N VAL A 153 -58.40 52.25 10.42
CA VAL A 153 -59.20 51.44 11.33
C VAL A 153 -59.52 52.26 12.58
N GLN A 154 -60.78 52.24 13.01
CA GLN A 154 -61.22 52.95 14.22
C GLN A 154 -60.66 52.30 15.49
N GLY A 155 -60.46 53.09 16.56
CA GLY A 155 -59.97 52.57 17.83
C GLY A 155 -60.87 51.50 18.42
N ASN A 156 -60.27 50.43 18.94
CA ASN A 156 -60.94 49.36 19.67
C ASN A 156 -61.39 49.84 21.06
N PRO A 157 -62.70 49.95 21.35
CA PRO A 157 -63.18 50.45 22.65
C PRO A 157 -62.77 49.59 23.85
N TYR A 158 -62.44 48.31 23.64
CA TYR A 158 -62.04 47.39 24.71
C TYR A 158 -60.62 47.63 25.24
N LEU A 159 -59.85 48.54 24.63
CA LEU A 159 -58.46 48.83 24.99
C LEU A 159 -58.29 50.11 25.83
N ALA A 160 -59.35 50.58 26.49
CA ALA A 160 -59.32 51.76 27.35
C ALA A 160 -58.29 51.68 28.49
N CYS A 161 -57.95 50.48 28.95
CA CYS A 161 -56.93 50.23 29.97
C CYS A 161 -55.51 49.98 29.41
N GLY A 162 -55.32 50.12 28.10
CA GLY A 162 -54.06 49.85 27.39
C GLY A 162 -54.16 48.75 26.34
N GLU A 163 -53.18 48.71 25.44
CA GLU A 163 -53.06 47.74 24.36
C GLU A 163 -52.43 46.42 24.81
N ALA A 164 -52.73 45.34 24.09
CA ALA A 164 -52.16 44.01 24.33
C ALA A 164 -50.66 43.98 24.00
N LYS A 165 -49.91 43.22 24.82
CA LYS A 165 -48.55 42.76 24.53
C LYS A 165 -48.55 41.41 23.82
N VAL A 166 -49.54 40.56 24.14
CA VAL A 166 -49.75 39.24 23.56
C VAL A 166 -51.21 39.09 23.15
N ILE A 167 -51.47 38.71 21.91
CA ILE A 167 -52.80 38.45 21.35
C ILE A 167 -52.91 36.95 21.07
N LEU A 168 -53.58 36.25 21.98
CA LEU A 168 -53.86 34.82 21.84
C LEU A 168 -55.20 34.63 21.11
N ASN A 169 -55.15 33.94 19.95
CA ASN A 169 -56.32 33.52 19.20
C ASN A 169 -56.45 31.99 19.30
N GLU A 170 -57.40 31.51 20.10
CA GLU A 170 -57.60 30.09 20.38
C GLU A 170 -58.90 29.60 19.73
N VAL A 171 -58.82 28.54 18.91
CA VAL A 171 -60.01 27.87 18.36
C VAL A 171 -60.46 26.77 19.30
N THR A 172 -61.71 26.84 19.74
CA THR A 172 -62.33 25.94 20.72
C THR A 172 -63.20 24.85 20.07
N SER A 173 -63.53 24.99 18.79
CA SER A 173 -64.29 23.98 18.03
C SER A 173 -63.41 22.79 17.60
N THR A 174 -63.98 21.90 16.79
CA THR A 174 -63.26 20.80 16.13
C THR A 174 -62.72 21.18 14.74
N ASN A 175 -62.97 22.40 14.26
CA ASN A 175 -62.61 22.80 12.89
C ASN A 175 -61.14 23.19 12.80
N PRO A 176 -60.39 22.77 11.74
CA PRO A 176 -59.05 23.27 11.48
C PRO A 176 -59.08 24.71 10.95
N SER A 177 -57.96 25.42 11.04
CA SER A 177 -57.83 26.82 10.60
C SER A 177 -57.14 26.93 9.23
N GLN A 178 -57.83 27.55 8.27
CA GLN A 178 -57.33 27.89 6.93
C GLN A 178 -56.86 29.35 6.90
N LEU A 179 -55.58 29.58 6.68
CA LEU A 179 -54.93 30.89 6.67
C LEU A 179 -54.35 31.15 5.28
N LYS A 180 -54.95 32.07 4.50
CA LYS A 180 -54.59 32.32 3.09
C LYS A 180 -54.11 33.74 2.79
N GLY A 181 -54.01 34.59 3.82
CA GLY A 181 -53.57 35.98 3.75
C GLY A 181 -52.97 36.46 5.07
N TYR A 182 -52.58 37.73 5.15
CA TYR A 182 -51.87 38.27 6.31
C TYR A 182 -52.78 38.68 7.47
N LEU A 183 -52.34 38.41 8.68
CA LEU A 183 -52.86 38.99 9.91
C LEU A 183 -52.05 40.23 10.28
N GLU A 184 -52.68 41.40 10.32
CA GLU A 184 -52.02 42.65 10.72
C GLU A 184 -52.48 43.13 12.09
N VAL A 185 -51.53 43.42 12.98
CA VAL A 185 -51.81 44.09 14.25
C VAL A 185 -51.92 45.60 14.01
N ALA A 186 -53.13 46.15 14.11
CA ALA A 186 -53.32 47.60 14.04
C ALA A 186 -52.92 48.25 15.38
N GLY A 187 -52.13 49.33 15.35
CA GLY A 187 -51.68 50.02 16.57
C GLY A 187 -50.35 49.50 17.09
N LYS A 188 -50.26 49.23 18.40
CA LYS A 188 -48.99 48.81 19.02
C LYS A 188 -48.62 47.38 18.62
N LYS A 189 -47.35 47.18 18.25
CA LYS A 189 -46.73 45.88 17.95
C LYS A 189 -46.93 44.92 19.14
N ALA A 190 -47.35 43.70 18.87
CA ALA A 190 -47.63 42.66 19.87
C ALA A 190 -47.12 41.29 19.41
N GLU A 191 -47.08 40.31 20.31
CA GLU A 191 -46.99 38.89 19.92
C GLU A 191 -48.36 38.40 19.42
N VAL A 192 -48.37 37.61 18.35
CA VAL A 192 -49.57 37.01 17.77
C VAL A 192 -49.47 35.50 17.88
N ILE A 193 -50.43 34.88 18.57
CA ILE A 193 -50.53 33.43 18.71
C ILE A 193 -51.81 32.97 18.02
N ILE A 194 -51.72 31.91 17.20
CA ILE A 194 -52.85 31.21 16.60
C ILE A 194 -52.80 29.76 17.06
N ALA A 195 -53.72 29.38 17.94
CA ALA A 195 -53.79 28.06 18.57
C ALA A 195 -55.02 27.29 18.09
N ASN A 196 -54.82 26.21 17.33
CA ASN A 196 -55.90 25.32 16.89
C ASN A 196 -55.46 23.84 16.92
N PRO A 197 -55.83 23.07 17.97
CA PRO A 197 -55.47 21.66 18.09
C PRO A 197 -56.01 20.69 17.03
N ASN A 198 -56.86 21.16 16.11
CA ASN A 198 -57.38 20.34 15.02
C ASN A 198 -56.56 20.48 13.73
N GLY A 199 -55.70 21.50 13.64
CA GLY A 199 -54.78 21.72 12.53
C GLY A 199 -54.78 23.15 12.00
N LEU A 200 -53.70 23.48 11.31
CA LEU A 200 -53.44 24.79 10.71
C LEU A 200 -52.94 24.60 9.27
N HIS A 201 -53.49 25.35 8.33
CA HIS A 201 -53.09 25.32 6.92
C HIS A 201 -52.78 26.74 6.44
N CYS A 202 -51.53 26.99 6.06
CA CYS A 202 -51.06 28.27 5.51
C CYS A 202 -50.88 28.16 3.99
N ASP A 203 -51.52 29.05 3.23
CA ASP A 203 -51.35 29.24 1.78
C ASP A 203 -51.23 30.74 1.45
N GLY A 204 -50.03 31.30 1.58
CA GLY A 204 -49.79 32.74 1.44
C GLY A 204 -50.14 33.54 2.69
N CYS A 205 -50.06 32.91 3.86
CA CYS A 205 -50.29 33.59 5.12
C CYS A 205 -49.02 34.27 5.66
N GLY A 206 -49.20 35.13 6.66
CA GLY A 206 -48.10 35.83 7.31
C GLY A 206 -48.61 36.79 8.38
N THR A 207 -47.71 37.46 9.07
CA THR A 207 -48.06 38.45 10.10
C THR A 207 -47.36 39.78 9.88
N ILE A 208 -48.09 40.87 10.13
CA ILE A 208 -47.64 42.26 9.97
C ILE A 208 -47.75 42.95 11.34
N ASN A 209 -46.72 43.74 11.67
CA ASN A 209 -46.62 44.46 12.95
C ASN A 209 -46.66 43.54 14.19
N ALA A 210 -45.99 42.38 14.12
CA ALA A 210 -45.82 41.45 15.24
C ALA A 210 -44.33 41.30 15.65
N THR A 211 -44.05 41.11 16.94
CA THR A 211 -42.69 40.77 17.45
C THR A 211 -42.40 39.28 17.34
N ARG A 212 -43.38 38.47 17.72
CA ARG A 212 -43.37 37.02 17.62
C ARG A 212 -44.66 36.55 16.98
N SER A 213 -44.57 35.54 16.11
CA SER A 213 -45.71 34.90 15.48
C SER A 213 -45.66 33.40 15.76
N THR A 214 -46.58 32.90 16.59
CA THR A 214 -46.64 31.49 17.00
C THR A 214 -47.87 30.81 16.39
N MET A 215 -47.64 29.83 15.52
CA MET A 215 -48.66 28.98 14.92
C MET A 215 -48.61 27.60 15.59
N THR A 216 -49.66 27.22 16.32
CA THR A 216 -49.62 26.06 17.20
C THR A 216 -50.86 25.18 17.12
N THR A 217 -50.66 23.86 17.06
CA THR A 217 -51.71 22.87 17.34
C THR A 217 -51.67 22.38 18.80
N GLY A 218 -50.83 23.01 19.63
CA GLY A 218 -50.86 22.84 21.07
C GLY A 218 -51.91 23.70 21.75
N LYS A 219 -52.46 23.18 22.84
CA LYS A 219 -53.31 23.95 23.76
C LYS A 219 -52.44 24.96 24.53
N PRO A 220 -52.81 26.25 24.63
CA PRO A 220 -52.06 27.22 25.42
C PRO A 220 -52.11 26.89 26.92
N LEU A 221 -50.95 26.97 27.58
CA LEU A 221 -50.81 26.90 29.03
C LEU A 221 -50.75 28.32 29.57
N ILE A 222 -51.67 28.64 30.50
CA ILE A 222 -51.83 29.99 31.05
C ILE A 222 -51.73 29.91 32.58
N GLU A 223 -50.71 30.55 33.14
CA GLU A 223 -50.43 30.60 34.59
C GLU A 223 -50.31 32.07 35.01
N ALA A 224 -50.94 32.45 36.13
CA ALA A 224 -50.93 33.82 36.66
C ALA A 224 -51.23 34.93 35.62
N GLY A 225 -52.07 34.63 34.62
CA GLY A 225 -52.44 35.55 33.54
C GLY A 225 -51.43 35.66 32.39
N ARG A 226 -50.36 34.87 32.37
CA ARG A 226 -49.36 34.83 31.29
C ARG A 226 -49.49 33.52 30.52
N VAL A 227 -49.27 33.56 29.20
CA VAL A 227 -48.98 32.32 28.45
C VAL A 227 -47.59 31.86 28.87
N THR A 228 -47.49 30.67 29.47
CA THR A 228 -46.20 30.07 29.90
C THR A 228 -45.70 29.01 28.93
N GLY A 229 -46.58 28.50 28.06
CA GLY A 229 -46.21 27.51 27.06
C GLY A 229 -47.40 26.93 26.29
N PHE A 230 -47.15 25.79 25.64
CA PHE A 230 -48.11 25.06 24.82
C PHE A 230 -47.97 23.55 25.03
N GLN A 231 -49.11 22.84 25.15
CA GLN A 231 -49.18 21.38 25.21
C GLN A 231 -49.67 20.83 23.86
N VAL A 232 -48.75 20.27 23.09
CA VAL A 232 -48.94 19.70 21.75
C VAL A 232 -49.15 18.19 21.85
N GLU A 233 -50.31 17.70 21.42
CA GLU A 233 -50.66 16.27 21.47
C GLU A 233 -51.21 15.69 20.15
N LYS A 234 -51.76 16.56 19.29
CA LYS A 234 -52.39 16.24 18.01
C LYS A 234 -52.35 17.46 17.08
N GLY A 235 -52.86 17.29 15.86
CA GLY A 235 -52.99 18.35 14.86
C GLY A 235 -51.73 18.51 14.00
N LYS A 236 -51.94 18.90 12.75
CA LYS A 236 -50.92 19.06 11.72
C LYS A 236 -50.85 20.51 11.26
N MET A 237 -49.64 21.01 11.05
CA MET A 237 -49.38 22.25 10.32
C MET A 237 -49.05 21.91 8.87
N VAL A 238 -49.71 22.57 7.91
CA VAL A 238 -49.39 22.46 6.48
C VAL A 238 -49.04 23.85 5.96
N VAL A 239 -47.93 23.96 5.25
CA VAL A 239 -47.54 25.18 4.51
C VAL A 239 -47.50 24.83 3.02
N SER A 240 -48.39 25.43 2.23
CA SER A 240 -48.56 25.13 0.79
C SER A 240 -48.74 26.40 -0.05
N GLY A 241 -48.81 26.23 -1.38
CA GLY A 241 -49.04 27.32 -2.33
C GLY A 241 -48.05 28.47 -2.18
N LYS A 242 -48.53 29.65 -1.76
CA LYS A 242 -47.68 30.86 -1.58
C LYS A 242 -46.81 30.87 -0.31
N GLY A 243 -47.05 29.95 0.62
CA GLY A 243 -46.20 29.76 1.81
C GLY A 243 -46.46 30.72 2.97
N LEU A 244 -45.47 30.85 3.85
CA LEU A 244 -45.53 31.64 5.08
C LEU A 244 -44.49 32.77 5.03
N ASP A 245 -44.95 34.01 4.88
CA ASP A 245 -44.08 35.20 4.96
C ASP A 245 -44.19 35.89 6.33
N ASN A 246 -43.21 35.58 7.18
CA ASN A 246 -42.91 36.28 8.42
C ASN A 246 -41.50 36.93 8.35
N SER A 247 -40.99 37.27 7.16
CA SER A 247 -39.69 37.93 6.97
C SER A 247 -39.55 39.24 7.77
N ARG A 248 -40.68 39.89 8.06
CA ARG A 248 -40.81 41.15 8.83
C ARG A 248 -41.03 40.94 10.33
N VAL A 249 -40.98 39.70 10.82
CA VAL A 249 -41.20 39.33 12.23
C VAL A 249 -39.93 38.76 12.82
N ASP A 250 -39.55 39.24 14.00
CA ASP A 250 -38.29 38.86 14.65
C ASP A 250 -38.24 37.35 14.96
N TYR A 251 -39.32 36.80 15.52
CA TYR A 251 -39.39 35.39 15.94
C TYR A 251 -40.63 34.69 15.35
N THR A 252 -40.44 33.53 14.71
CA THR A 252 -41.55 32.68 14.25
C THR A 252 -41.45 31.30 14.89
N ASP A 253 -42.55 30.83 15.46
CA ASP A 253 -42.65 29.50 16.06
C ASP A 253 -43.76 28.69 15.36
N ILE A 254 -43.45 27.48 14.94
CA ILE A 254 -44.41 26.47 14.47
C ILE A 254 -44.36 25.31 15.47
N LEU A 255 -45.47 25.09 16.19
CA LEU A 255 -45.55 24.10 17.28
C LEU A 255 -46.71 23.13 16.99
N ALA A 256 -46.44 22.00 16.33
CA ALA A 256 -47.47 21.06 15.89
C ALA A 256 -47.10 19.62 16.22
N ARG A 257 -48.01 18.64 16.14
CA ARG A 257 -47.56 17.24 16.21
C ARG A 257 -46.82 16.85 14.93
N GLU A 258 -47.33 17.31 13.79
CA GLU A 258 -46.78 17.09 12.46
C GLU A 258 -46.68 18.41 11.70
N ALA A 259 -45.63 18.57 10.89
CA ALA A 259 -45.46 19.72 9.99
C ALA A 259 -45.10 19.24 8.57
N GLU A 260 -45.85 19.70 7.57
CA GLU A 260 -45.61 19.44 6.15
C GLU A 260 -45.36 20.76 5.42
N ILE A 261 -44.14 20.94 4.91
CA ILE A 261 -43.64 22.19 4.34
C ILE A 261 -43.45 22.00 2.83
N ASN A 262 -44.48 22.32 2.05
CA ASN A 262 -44.53 22.13 0.60
C ASN A 262 -44.09 23.35 -0.23
N THR A 263 -43.77 24.46 0.43
CA THR A 263 -43.34 25.73 -0.16
C THR A 263 -42.52 26.52 0.87
N GLY A 264 -42.12 27.76 0.58
CA GLY A 264 -41.26 28.56 1.46
C GLY A 264 -41.90 29.01 2.79
N ILE A 265 -41.11 28.92 3.85
CA ILE A 265 -41.26 29.70 5.09
C ILE A 265 -40.11 30.73 5.14
N TRP A 266 -40.46 32.00 5.26
CA TRP A 266 -39.51 33.08 5.50
C TRP A 266 -39.75 33.70 6.87
N ALA A 267 -38.71 33.81 7.70
CA ALA A 267 -38.75 34.46 9.01
C ALA A 267 -37.59 35.46 9.17
N GLY A 268 -37.72 36.41 10.09
CA GLY A 268 -36.68 37.40 10.38
C GLY A 268 -35.46 36.79 11.09
N LYS A 269 -35.40 36.91 12.43
CA LYS A 269 -34.20 36.54 13.20
C LYS A 269 -34.12 35.06 13.55
N LYS A 270 -35.23 34.43 13.98
CA LYS A 270 -35.25 33.00 14.36
C LYS A 270 -36.55 32.33 13.92
N LEU A 271 -36.43 31.13 13.35
CA LEU A 271 -37.53 30.20 13.08
C LEU A 271 -37.36 28.97 13.96
N ASN A 272 -38.37 28.66 14.78
CA ASN A 272 -38.44 27.41 15.54
C ASN A 272 -39.55 26.53 14.94
N VAL A 273 -39.27 25.25 14.68
CA VAL A 273 -40.27 24.26 14.26
C VAL A 273 -40.18 23.05 15.19
N VAL A 274 -41.12 22.96 16.14
CA VAL A 274 -41.17 21.89 17.13
C VAL A 274 -42.29 20.92 16.78
N THR A 275 -41.93 19.64 16.64
CA THR A 275 -42.81 18.57 16.19
C THR A 275 -42.81 17.36 17.13
N GLY A 276 -43.88 16.55 17.07
CA GLY A 276 -44.17 15.49 18.03
C GLY A 276 -44.94 15.96 19.29
N LYS A 277 -45.20 15.03 20.21
CA LYS A 277 -45.95 15.30 21.46
C LYS A 277 -45.08 15.97 22.53
N ASN A 278 -45.40 17.20 22.91
CA ASN A 278 -44.55 18.08 23.70
C ASN A 278 -45.31 19.05 24.61
N THR A 279 -44.66 19.42 25.70
CA THR A 279 -44.88 20.70 26.38
C THR A 279 -43.73 21.64 26.00
N VAL A 280 -44.05 22.76 25.35
CA VAL A 280 -43.08 23.79 24.95
C VAL A 280 -43.30 25.01 25.84
N LYS A 281 -42.37 25.31 26.73
CA LYS A 281 -42.42 26.54 27.55
C LYS A 281 -41.77 27.70 26.80
N GLN A 282 -42.43 28.86 26.83
CA GLN A 282 -41.90 30.11 26.27
C GLN A 282 -40.95 30.73 27.32
N ALA A 283 -39.69 31.01 26.95
CA ALA A 283 -38.80 31.73 27.85
C ALA A 283 -39.34 33.13 28.19
N GLU A 284 -39.04 33.61 29.38
CA GLU A 284 -39.39 34.96 29.78
C GLU A 284 -38.65 35.98 28.90
N LEU A 285 -39.38 37.03 28.48
CA LEU A 285 -38.98 38.11 27.56
C LEU A 285 -37.79 39.00 28.05
N VAL A 286 -37.03 38.53 29.04
CA VAL A 286 -35.96 39.27 29.72
C VAL A 286 -34.57 38.80 29.28
N ASN A 287 -34.44 37.59 28.72
CA ASN A 287 -33.15 37.04 28.29
C ASN A 287 -32.91 37.19 26.79
N ALA A 288 -31.69 37.57 26.41
CA ALA A 288 -31.33 38.00 25.05
C ALA A 288 -31.50 36.92 23.95
N ASP A 289 -31.44 35.63 24.31
CA ASP A 289 -31.39 34.52 23.34
C ASP A 289 -32.76 33.87 23.03
N ASN A 290 -33.78 34.18 23.84
CA ASN A 290 -35.20 33.93 23.56
C ASN A 290 -35.55 32.45 23.18
N GLU A 291 -34.86 31.48 23.79
CA GLU A 291 -34.99 30.04 23.50
C GLU A 291 -36.29 29.39 24.02
N LEU A 292 -36.71 28.29 23.39
CA LEU A 292 -37.86 27.51 23.83
C LEU A 292 -37.39 26.32 24.68
N GLN A 293 -37.99 26.12 25.85
CA GLN A 293 -37.73 24.93 26.66
C GLN A 293 -38.70 23.81 26.26
N ILE A 294 -38.19 22.77 25.61
CA ILE A 294 -39.00 21.68 25.06
C ILE A 294 -38.94 20.48 26.01
N THR A 295 -40.07 20.15 26.64
CA THR A 295 -40.24 18.97 27.50
C THR A 295 -41.12 17.95 26.79
N ARG A 296 -40.61 16.74 26.58
CA ARG A 296 -41.33 15.64 25.91
C ARG A 296 -42.52 15.14 26.74
N ILE A 297 -43.59 14.71 26.07
CA ILE A 297 -44.70 13.97 26.70
C ILE A 297 -44.55 12.47 26.39
N ASP A 298 -44.16 11.66 27.38
CA ASP A 298 -43.97 10.21 27.19
C ASP A 298 -45.30 9.46 27.01
N SER A 299 -45.58 9.10 25.76
CA SER A 299 -46.66 8.16 25.42
C SER A 299 -46.12 6.71 25.44
N LYS A 300 -46.44 5.93 26.48
CA LYS A 300 -46.03 4.50 26.55
C LYS A 300 -46.71 3.60 25.51
N ASN A 301 -47.77 4.06 24.86
CA ASN A 301 -48.50 3.31 23.84
C ASN A 301 -48.24 3.90 22.44
N ARG A 302 -47.63 3.11 21.54
CA ARG A 302 -47.70 3.35 20.08
C ARG A 302 -49.12 3.06 19.61
N SER A 303 -49.75 4.01 18.91
CA SER A 303 -51.00 3.77 18.17
C SER A 303 -50.69 3.49 16.71
N GLU A 304 -51.45 2.61 16.06
CA GLU A 304 -51.16 2.08 14.71
C GLU A 304 -51.15 3.14 13.58
N ASN A 305 -51.78 4.31 13.78
CA ASN A 305 -51.72 5.47 12.87
C ASN A 305 -50.61 6.47 13.27
N THR A 306 -49.36 6.02 13.41
CA THR A 306 -48.20 6.92 13.58
C THR A 306 -47.59 7.31 12.22
N PRO A 307 -47.27 8.60 11.98
CA PRO A 307 -46.53 9.04 10.79
C PRO A 307 -45.13 8.39 10.68
N HIS A 308 -44.48 8.54 9.53
CA HIS A 308 -43.06 8.20 9.39
C HIS A 308 -42.12 9.37 9.73
N PHE A 309 -42.56 10.61 9.48
CA PHE A 309 -41.81 11.84 9.75
C PHE A 309 -42.72 12.81 10.52
N ALA A 310 -42.15 13.51 11.51
CA ALA A 310 -42.85 14.60 12.22
C ALA A 310 -42.66 15.95 11.51
N LEU A 311 -41.60 16.09 10.70
CA LEU A 311 -41.35 17.22 9.82
C LEU A 311 -40.93 16.68 8.44
N ASP A 312 -41.66 17.03 7.39
CA ASP A 312 -41.32 16.72 5.99
C ASP A 312 -41.31 18.00 5.15
N VAL A 313 -40.20 18.27 4.46
CA VAL A 313 -39.99 19.43 3.59
C VAL A 313 -39.85 18.94 2.16
N SER A 314 -40.78 19.34 1.28
CA SER A 314 -40.79 18.90 -0.13
C SER A 314 -39.69 19.58 -0.95
N GLU A 315 -39.48 19.14 -2.19
CA GLU A 315 -38.53 19.72 -3.14
C GLU A 315 -38.83 21.20 -3.48
N LEU A 316 -40.12 21.57 -3.48
CA LEU A 316 -40.58 22.97 -3.63
C LEU A 316 -40.60 23.73 -2.30
N GLY A 317 -40.43 23.01 -1.18
CA GLY A 317 -40.38 23.53 0.17
C GLY A 317 -39.06 24.19 0.53
N GLY A 318 -39.10 25.07 1.54
CA GLY A 318 -37.88 25.59 2.13
C GLY A 318 -38.11 26.41 3.38
N MET A 319 -37.06 26.62 4.16
CA MET A 319 -37.07 27.40 5.39
C MET A 319 -35.90 28.36 5.40
N TYR A 320 -36.17 29.66 5.58
CA TYR A 320 -35.19 30.73 5.46
C TYR A 320 -35.34 31.70 6.63
N ALA A 321 -34.30 31.83 7.47
CA ALA A 321 -34.30 32.71 8.64
C ALA A 321 -32.87 33.12 9.03
N GLY A 322 -32.69 34.05 9.97
CA GLY A 322 -31.38 34.35 10.56
C GLY A 322 -30.77 33.14 11.27
N LYS A 323 -31.56 32.45 12.10
CA LYS A 323 -31.29 31.16 12.77
C LYS A 323 -32.48 30.21 12.60
N ILE A 324 -32.24 28.90 12.54
CA ILE A 324 -33.29 27.87 12.45
C ILE A 324 -33.08 26.81 13.54
N HIS A 325 -34.14 26.47 14.29
CA HIS A 325 -34.15 25.32 15.20
C HIS A 325 -35.32 24.39 14.86
N LEU A 326 -35.02 23.12 14.56
CA LEU A 326 -35.98 22.08 14.26
C LEU A 326 -35.90 21.00 15.35
N ALA A 327 -37.01 20.68 16.01
CA ALA A 327 -37.02 19.75 17.15
C ALA A 327 -38.15 18.72 17.02
N GLY A 328 -37.83 17.49 16.59
CA GLY A 328 -38.76 16.37 16.48
C GLY A 328 -38.61 15.39 17.64
N THR A 329 -39.59 15.35 18.55
CA THR A 329 -39.42 14.75 19.89
C THR A 329 -40.10 13.40 20.10
N GLU A 330 -40.97 12.97 19.19
CA GLU A 330 -41.70 11.72 19.29
C GLU A 330 -40.79 10.56 18.84
N GLN A 331 -40.71 9.48 19.63
CA GLN A 331 -39.73 8.41 19.41
C GLN A 331 -39.98 7.71 18.08
N GLY A 332 -38.99 7.74 17.18
CA GLY A 332 -39.08 7.15 15.84
C GLY A 332 -39.66 8.05 14.75
N LEU A 333 -40.26 9.21 15.07
CA LEU A 333 -40.67 10.18 14.04
C LEU A 333 -39.48 11.02 13.60
N GLY A 334 -39.16 10.97 12.30
CA GLY A 334 -37.98 11.65 11.75
C GLY A 334 -38.19 13.09 11.30
N VAL A 335 -37.09 13.71 10.87
CA VAL A 335 -37.05 14.94 10.06
C VAL A 335 -36.61 14.56 8.65
N ARG A 336 -37.35 15.00 7.62
CA ARG A 336 -37.02 14.80 6.21
C ARG A 336 -36.91 16.15 5.50
N ASN A 337 -35.80 16.35 4.78
CA ASN A 337 -35.56 17.52 3.94
C ASN A 337 -35.28 17.12 2.50
N VAL A 338 -36.15 17.47 1.56
CA VAL A 338 -35.91 17.39 0.11
C VAL A 338 -35.61 18.77 -0.49
N GLY A 339 -36.10 19.83 0.15
CA GLY A 339 -35.91 21.22 -0.26
C GLY A 339 -34.67 21.89 0.36
N HIS A 340 -34.80 23.19 0.67
CA HIS A 340 -33.69 24.01 1.17
C HIS A 340 -33.96 24.57 2.58
N ILE A 341 -33.07 24.31 3.52
CA ILE A 341 -33.09 24.85 4.89
C ILE A 341 -31.86 25.75 5.06
N GLY A 342 -32.06 27.07 5.18
CA GLY A 342 -30.99 28.06 5.13
C GLY A 342 -31.00 29.07 6.27
N ALA A 343 -29.95 29.06 7.10
CA ALA A 343 -29.68 30.13 8.07
C ALA A 343 -28.79 31.23 7.44
N SER A 344 -29.34 32.43 7.30
CA SER A 344 -28.72 33.53 6.52
C SER A 344 -27.68 34.36 7.27
N ALA A 345 -27.55 34.15 8.59
CA ALA A 345 -26.64 34.88 9.47
C ALA A 345 -26.05 34.05 10.62
N GLY A 346 -26.80 33.08 11.15
CA GLY A 346 -26.40 32.22 12.25
C GLY A 346 -26.57 30.73 11.91
N GLU A 347 -27.06 29.96 12.87
CA GLU A 347 -27.01 28.49 12.89
C GLU A 347 -28.29 27.79 12.41
N VAL A 348 -28.14 26.51 12.02
CA VAL A 348 -29.22 25.53 11.88
C VAL A 348 -29.02 24.41 12.91
N VAL A 349 -29.94 24.27 13.87
CA VAL A 349 -29.97 23.16 14.83
C VAL A 349 -31.13 22.22 14.49
N ILE A 350 -30.87 20.91 14.47
CA ILE A 350 -31.86 19.86 14.20
C ILE A 350 -31.73 18.78 15.27
N ASP A 351 -32.71 18.71 16.19
CA ASP A 351 -32.79 17.68 17.22
C ASP A 351 -33.91 16.69 16.89
N SER A 352 -33.58 15.41 16.67
CA SER A 352 -34.55 14.38 16.33
C SER A 352 -34.41 13.12 17.20
N GLN A 353 -35.54 12.70 17.78
CA GLN A 353 -35.69 11.39 18.43
C GLN A 353 -35.95 10.26 17.40
N GLY A 354 -36.10 10.60 16.11
CA GLY A 354 -36.17 9.67 14.99
C GLY A 354 -34.93 9.75 14.09
N ARG A 355 -35.12 9.47 12.79
CA ARG A 355 -34.07 9.61 11.77
C ARG A 355 -34.06 11.03 11.18
N ILE A 356 -32.89 11.54 10.81
CA ILE A 356 -32.76 12.73 9.97
C ILE A 356 -32.42 12.25 8.55
N VAL A 357 -33.21 12.63 7.56
CA VAL A 357 -33.02 12.28 6.15
C VAL A 357 -32.88 13.57 5.34
N ASN A 358 -31.66 13.86 4.88
CA ASN A 358 -31.40 15.00 4.00
C ASN A 358 -31.18 14.52 2.56
N GLN A 359 -32.04 14.95 1.65
CA GLN A 359 -31.98 14.74 0.20
C GLN A 359 -31.76 16.06 -0.55
N GLY A 360 -32.10 17.20 0.08
CA GLY A 360 -31.86 18.54 -0.42
C GLY A 360 -30.64 19.22 0.21
N ILE A 361 -30.77 20.51 0.52
CA ILE A 361 -29.69 21.35 1.06
C ILE A 361 -30.04 21.82 2.48
N ILE A 362 -29.10 21.68 3.40
CA ILE A 362 -29.11 22.33 4.71
C ILE A 362 -27.84 23.18 4.80
N ALA A 363 -28.01 24.50 4.90
CA ALA A 363 -26.92 25.46 4.83
C ALA A 363 -27.00 26.51 5.96
N ALA A 364 -25.85 26.92 6.48
CA ALA A 364 -25.73 27.96 7.51
C ALA A 364 -24.49 28.82 7.28
N LYS A 365 -24.61 30.14 7.45
CA LYS A 365 -23.44 31.03 7.56
C LYS A 365 -22.71 30.91 8.89
N GLY A 366 -23.43 30.50 9.94
CA GLY A 366 -22.84 30.04 11.19
C GLY A 366 -22.72 28.53 11.18
N ASP A 367 -23.15 27.93 12.28
CA ASP A 367 -22.96 26.51 12.55
C ASP A 367 -24.13 25.63 12.07
N ILE A 368 -23.86 24.36 11.84
CA ILE A 368 -24.91 23.33 11.69
C ILE A 368 -24.74 22.31 12.82
N GLN A 369 -25.81 22.04 13.56
CA GLN A 369 -25.86 20.96 14.54
C GLN A 369 -26.98 19.99 14.18
N ALA A 370 -26.65 18.75 13.81
CA ALA A 370 -27.62 17.72 13.46
C ALA A 370 -27.53 16.53 14.44
N ASN A 371 -28.49 16.46 15.36
CA ASN A 371 -28.57 15.48 16.44
C ASN A 371 -29.73 14.49 16.18
N SER A 372 -29.41 13.21 16.00
CA SER A 372 -30.38 12.12 15.91
C SER A 372 -30.10 11.08 16.98
N GLN A 373 -31.13 10.51 17.63
CA GLN A 373 -30.89 9.34 18.48
C GLN A 373 -30.68 8.04 17.68
N ASN A 374 -31.07 8.02 16.40
CA ASN A 374 -31.05 6.83 15.55
C ASN A 374 -30.02 6.97 14.41
N GLN A 375 -30.41 7.61 13.31
CA GLN A 375 -29.61 7.65 12.08
C GLN A 375 -29.73 9.00 11.40
N ILE A 376 -28.61 9.50 10.90
CA ILE A 376 -28.56 10.57 9.90
C ILE A 376 -28.28 9.91 8.55
N ARG A 377 -29.10 10.19 7.54
CA ARG A 377 -28.88 9.77 6.16
C ARG A 377 -28.78 11.02 5.28
N ASN A 378 -27.58 11.32 4.82
CA ASN A 378 -27.27 12.43 3.95
C ASN A 378 -27.09 11.92 2.51
N GLN A 379 -28.06 12.24 1.66
CA GLN A 379 -28.04 12.06 0.20
C GLN A 379 -27.99 13.41 -0.53
N GLY A 380 -27.95 14.52 0.22
CA GLY A 380 -27.88 15.88 -0.28
C GLY A 380 -26.66 16.60 0.29
N GLN A 381 -26.80 17.86 0.68
CA GLN A 381 -25.70 18.70 1.18
C GLN A 381 -25.96 19.20 2.59
N LEU A 382 -24.96 19.08 3.48
CA LEU A 382 -24.84 19.81 4.74
C LEU A 382 -23.67 20.80 4.59
N LEU A 383 -23.92 22.10 4.65
CA LEU A 383 -22.96 23.16 4.33
C LEU A 383 -22.90 24.24 5.43
N ALA A 384 -21.90 24.17 6.32
CA ALA A 384 -21.64 25.23 7.29
C ALA A 384 -20.46 26.10 6.83
N GLU A 385 -20.60 27.43 6.85
CA GLU A 385 -19.46 28.35 6.68
C GLU A 385 -18.57 28.41 7.94
N ALA A 386 -19.08 27.95 9.09
CA ALA A 386 -18.34 27.82 10.35
C ALA A 386 -18.24 26.35 10.83
N HIS A 387 -18.80 25.98 11.99
CA HIS A 387 -18.68 24.64 12.57
C HIS A 387 -19.84 23.72 12.16
N LEU A 388 -19.53 22.51 11.71
CA LEU A 388 -20.53 21.46 11.44
C LEU A 388 -20.41 20.35 12.48
N ALA A 389 -21.44 20.14 13.30
CA ALA A 389 -21.52 19.04 14.25
C ALA A 389 -22.64 18.05 13.87
N THR A 390 -22.33 16.76 13.88
CA THR A 390 -23.35 15.69 13.81
C THR A 390 -23.24 14.75 15.01
N ARG A 391 -24.39 14.26 15.47
CA ARG A 391 -24.48 13.25 16.52
C ARG A 391 -25.53 12.21 16.16
N SER A 392 -25.15 10.94 16.06
CA SER A 392 -26.10 9.85 15.75
C SER A 392 -25.66 8.48 16.28
N SER A 393 -26.51 7.45 16.13
CA SER A 393 -26.04 6.06 16.29
C SER A 393 -25.44 5.53 14.98
N HIS A 394 -25.97 5.95 13.83
CA HIS A 394 -25.44 5.64 12.49
C HIS A 394 -25.41 6.89 11.57
N LEU A 395 -24.47 6.97 10.63
CA LEU A 395 -24.40 8.01 9.60
C LEU A 395 -24.19 7.37 8.22
N ASP A 396 -25.10 7.63 7.28
CA ASP A 396 -24.98 7.22 5.87
C ASP A 396 -24.77 8.48 5.02
N ASN A 397 -23.56 8.71 4.52
CA ASN A 397 -23.17 9.87 3.69
C ASN A 397 -22.87 9.48 2.23
N ARG A 398 -23.09 8.23 1.84
CA ARG A 398 -22.72 7.70 0.51
C ARG A 398 -23.25 8.55 -0.65
N GLY A 399 -24.50 8.99 -0.56
CA GLY A 399 -25.10 9.85 -1.58
C GLY A 399 -24.82 11.34 -1.42
N GLY A 400 -24.19 11.77 -0.32
CA GLY A 400 -24.20 13.15 0.14
C GLY A 400 -22.84 13.78 0.32
N THR A 401 -22.90 15.05 0.72
CA THR A 401 -21.76 15.93 0.97
C THR A 401 -21.92 16.57 2.34
N ILE A 402 -20.86 16.51 3.16
CA ILE A 402 -20.73 17.20 4.45
C ILE A 402 -19.57 18.17 4.32
N LYS A 403 -19.83 19.48 4.45
CA LYS A 403 -18.81 20.54 4.41
C LYS A 403 -18.95 21.50 5.58
N GLY A 404 -17.85 21.77 6.25
CA GLY A 404 -17.72 22.81 7.26
C GLY A 404 -16.39 23.55 7.10
N LYS A 405 -16.23 24.73 7.72
CA LYS A 405 -14.89 25.26 7.96
C LYS A 405 -14.13 24.35 8.92
N SER A 406 -14.80 23.91 9.98
CA SER A 406 -14.42 22.72 10.74
C SER A 406 -15.62 21.79 10.93
N ALA A 407 -15.37 20.51 11.17
CA ALA A 407 -16.43 19.51 11.30
C ALA A 407 -16.14 18.49 12.40
N GLN A 408 -17.17 18.12 13.17
CA GLN A 408 -17.14 17.09 14.20
C GLN A 408 -18.29 16.10 13.99
N ILE A 409 -17.97 14.84 13.69
CA ILE A 409 -18.91 13.76 13.43
C ILE A 409 -18.83 12.78 14.61
N ASN A 410 -19.88 12.69 15.42
CA ASN A 410 -19.92 11.84 16.61
C ASN A 410 -20.97 10.73 16.46
N VAL A 411 -20.55 9.52 16.11
CA VAL A 411 -21.43 8.41 15.77
C VAL A 411 -21.16 7.23 16.69
N LYS A 412 -22.19 6.59 17.25
CA LYS A 412 -22.00 5.50 18.24
C LYS A 412 -21.58 4.18 17.64
N GLU A 413 -22.04 3.85 16.43
CA GLU A 413 -21.80 2.57 15.78
C GLU A 413 -21.04 2.78 14.46
N SER A 414 -21.71 3.13 13.35
CA SER A 414 -21.05 3.19 12.04
C SER A 414 -21.29 4.45 11.21
N VAL A 415 -20.24 4.85 10.48
CA VAL A 415 -20.27 5.84 9.40
C VAL A 415 -20.01 5.12 8.08
N ASP A 416 -20.90 5.29 7.11
CA ASP A 416 -20.76 4.79 5.74
C ASP A 416 -20.62 5.97 4.76
N ASN A 417 -19.41 6.15 4.25
CA ASN A 417 -19.02 7.12 3.22
C ASN A 417 -18.56 6.41 1.94
N SER A 418 -19.04 5.18 1.68
CA SER A 418 -18.66 4.41 0.48
C SER A 418 -19.26 4.99 -0.82
N LYS A 419 -18.48 5.03 -1.91
CA LYS A 419 -18.94 5.51 -3.22
C LYS A 419 -20.13 4.71 -3.74
N VAL A 420 -21.24 5.41 -4.02
CA VAL A 420 -22.42 4.86 -4.73
C VAL A 420 -22.73 5.59 -6.04
N SER A 421 -22.07 6.72 -6.31
CA SER A 421 -22.19 7.46 -7.57
C SER A 421 -20.93 8.29 -7.82
N PRO A 422 -20.74 8.90 -9.01
CA PRO A 422 -19.67 9.85 -9.27
C PRO A 422 -19.70 11.13 -8.40
N LYS A 423 -20.81 11.37 -7.68
CA LYS A 423 -20.99 12.51 -6.77
C LYS A 423 -21.41 12.04 -5.38
N GLY A 424 -21.12 12.87 -4.37
CA GLY A 424 -21.34 12.53 -2.96
C GLY A 424 -20.23 11.62 -2.42
N SER A 425 -20.47 10.98 -1.26
CA SER A 425 -19.42 10.29 -0.49
C SER A 425 -18.28 11.25 -0.09
N LEU A 426 -18.62 12.51 0.18
CA LEU A 426 -17.66 13.56 0.48
C LEU A 426 -17.85 14.07 1.91
N ILE A 427 -16.77 14.02 2.69
CA ILE A 427 -16.66 14.69 3.99
C ILE A 427 -15.45 15.62 3.91
N GLN A 428 -15.69 16.93 3.91
CA GLN A 428 -14.66 17.94 3.72
C GLN A 428 -14.67 19.01 4.81
N SER A 429 -13.47 19.43 5.22
CA SER A 429 -13.21 20.54 6.13
C SER A 429 -12.13 21.45 5.53
N THR A 430 -12.15 22.76 5.77
CA THR A 430 -11.02 23.65 5.39
C THR A 430 -9.99 23.81 6.50
N GLU A 431 -10.35 23.44 7.74
CA GLU A 431 -9.48 23.37 8.91
C GLU A 431 -9.50 21.95 9.49
N LYS A 432 -10.07 21.76 10.68
CA LYS A 432 -10.07 20.47 11.39
C LYS A 432 -11.33 19.65 11.09
N LEU A 433 -11.16 18.38 10.80
CA LEU A 433 -12.19 17.35 10.78
C LEU A 433 -11.92 16.39 11.94
N THR A 434 -12.93 16.11 12.76
CA THR A 434 -12.86 15.10 13.82
C THR A 434 -14.01 14.12 13.65
N ILE A 435 -13.69 12.83 13.61
CA ILE A 435 -14.65 11.73 13.44
C ILE A 435 -14.48 10.78 14.62
N ASN A 436 -15.59 10.45 15.27
CA ASN A 436 -15.69 9.42 16.29
C ASN A 436 -16.74 8.40 15.82
N ALA A 437 -16.36 7.13 15.69
CA ALA A 437 -17.22 6.01 15.31
C ALA A 437 -16.73 4.73 16.04
N LYS A 438 -17.40 3.58 15.83
CA LYS A 438 -16.75 2.27 15.98
C LYS A 438 -16.26 1.77 14.62
N GLN A 439 -17.10 1.88 13.60
CA GLN A 439 -16.79 1.41 12.25
C GLN A 439 -16.88 2.58 11.26
N PHE A 440 -15.84 2.79 10.47
CA PHE A 440 -15.81 3.82 9.43
C PHE A 440 -15.52 3.20 8.07
N THR A 441 -16.43 3.35 7.11
CA THR A 441 -16.28 2.83 5.74
C THR A 441 -16.14 3.98 4.76
N ASN A 442 -15.08 3.97 3.95
CA ASN A 442 -14.72 5.02 2.98
C ASN A 442 -14.43 4.43 1.58
N GLN A 443 -15.03 3.28 1.27
CA GLN A 443 -14.62 2.46 0.14
C GLN A 443 -14.91 3.11 -1.21
N ASN A 444 -14.05 2.83 -2.19
CA ASN A 444 -14.15 3.28 -3.58
C ASN A 444 -14.19 4.81 -3.77
N THR A 445 -13.83 5.59 -2.74
CA THR A 445 -13.84 7.06 -2.79
C THR A 445 -12.60 7.69 -3.42
N LYS A 446 -11.60 6.87 -3.78
CA LYS A 446 -10.44 7.32 -4.56
C LYS A 446 -10.90 7.80 -5.94
N ASP A 447 -10.41 8.96 -6.33
CA ASP A 447 -10.60 9.52 -7.67
C ASP A 447 -9.29 9.37 -8.46
N SER A 448 -9.39 8.81 -9.66
CA SER A 448 -8.23 8.46 -10.50
C SER A 448 -7.91 9.54 -11.53
N GLU A 449 -8.79 10.51 -11.78
CA GLU A 449 -8.72 11.38 -12.97
C GLU A 449 -8.89 12.89 -12.70
N ILE A 450 -9.13 13.33 -11.46
CA ILE A 450 -9.43 14.75 -11.16
C ILE A 450 -8.40 15.37 -10.20
N SER A 451 -7.88 16.55 -10.57
CA SER A 451 -6.89 17.33 -9.80
C SER A 451 -7.42 17.96 -8.50
N GLN A 452 -8.71 17.80 -8.22
CA GLN A 452 -9.38 18.15 -6.97
C GLN A 452 -10.35 17.01 -6.63
N PRO A 453 -10.11 16.20 -5.60
CA PRO A 453 -10.96 15.06 -5.29
C PRO A 453 -12.37 15.50 -4.89
N GLU A 454 -13.39 15.06 -5.63
CA GLU A 454 -14.80 15.35 -5.32
C GLU A 454 -15.42 14.36 -4.31
N GLN A 455 -14.64 13.36 -3.87
CA GLN A 455 -15.09 12.26 -3.00
C GLN A 455 -14.02 11.92 -1.93
N GLY A 456 -14.43 11.17 -0.91
CA GLY A 456 -13.56 10.73 0.18
C GLY A 456 -13.50 11.74 1.32
N ILE A 457 -12.37 11.74 2.03
CA ILE A 457 -12.13 12.57 3.21
C ILE A 457 -11.06 13.62 2.89
N LEU A 458 -11.40 14.90 3.00
CA LEU A 458 -10.47 16.01 2.75
C LEU A 458 -10.49 17.00 3.92
N ALA A 459 -9.34 17.24 4.55
CA ALA A 459 -9.22 18.32 5.54
C ALA A 459 -7.85 19.00 5.50
N LYS A 460 -7.67 20.05 6.30
CA LYS A 460 -6.32 20.50 6.68
C LYS A 460 -5.75 19.59 7.77
N VAL A 461 -6.57 19.25 8.76
CA VAL A 461 -6.25 18.26 9.81
C VAL A 461 -7.39 17.24 9.93
N VAL A 462 -7.07 15.95 9.86
CA VAL A 462 -8.00 14.83 10.11
C VAL A 462 -7.64 14.17 11.44
N ALA A 463 -8.62 14.02 12.33
CA ALA A 463 -8.54 13.16 13.50
C ALA A 463 -9.69 12.15 13.46
N LEU A 464 -9.38 10.86 13.37
CA LEU A 464 -10.37 9.78 13.30
C LEU A 464 -10.12 8.80 14.45
N ASN A 465 -11.14 8.60 15.28
CA ASN A 465 -11.17 7.62 16.36
C ASN A 465 -12.21 6.54 16.00
N ALA A 466 -11.77 5.29 15.85
CA ALA A 466 -12.64 4.15 15.53
C ALA A 466 -12.08 2.82 16.08
N ASP A 467 -12.87 1.76 16.03
CA ASP A 467 -12.34 0.39 16.14
C ASP A 467 -11.73 -0.05 14.80
N SER A 468 -12.45 0.17 13.69
CA SER A 468 -12.00 -0.17 12.34
C SER A 468 -12.19 0.95 11.32
N LEU A 469 -11.23 1.09 10.40
CA LEU A 469 -11.32 1.91 9.19
C LEU A 469 -11.20 1.02 7.94
N ALA A 470 -12.24 1.01 7.12
CA ALA A 470 -12.31 0.32 5.84
C ALA A 470 -12.16 1.34 4.68
N ASN A 471 -10.94 1.48 4.17
CA ASN A 471 -10.52 2.46 3.14
C ASN A 471 -10.16 1.79 1.80
N GLN A 472 -10.76 0.64 1.47
CA GLN A 472 -10.44 -0.08 0.23
C GLN A 472 -10.79 0.77 -1.01
N ASN A 473 -9.80 1.02 -1.87
CA ASN A 473 -9.90 1.96 -2.98
C ASN A 473 -10.46 3.34 -2.54
N GLY A 474 -10.19 3.74 -1.30
CA GLY A 474 -10.68 4.97 -0.67
C GLY A 474 -9.63 6.07 -0.59
N ALA A 475 -10.07 7.30 -0.37
CA ALA A 475 -9.21 8.48 -0.26
C ALA A 475 -9.37 9.18 1.10
N VAL A 476 -8.25 9.35 1.82
CA VAL A 476 -8.14 10.18 3.02
C VAL A 476 -6.95 11.12 2.86
N TYR A 477 -7.21 12.41 2.66
CA TYR A 477 -6.20 13.41 2.34
C TYR A 477 -6.19 14.55 3.37
N ALA A 478 -5.01 14.91 3.87
CA ALA A 478 -4.82 16.07 4.75
C ALA A 478 -3.76 17.05 4.24
N GLY A 479 -4.11 18.34 4.27
CA GLY A 479 -3.19 19.44 3.96
C GLY A 479 -2.09 19.68 5.00
N GLU A 480 -2.19 19.09 6.20
CA GLU A 480 -1.15 19.13 7.24
C GLU A 480 -1.01 17.78 7.97
N THR A 481 -2.04 17.32 8.68
CA THR A 481 -1.92 16.17 9.60
C THR A 481 -3.08 15.20 9.52
N ILE A 482 -2.78 13.89 9.54
CA ILE A 482 -3.73 12.81 9.81
C ILE A 482 -3.35 12.13 11.12
N GLN A 483 -4.33 11.98 12.02
CA GLN A 483 -4.25 11.10 13.19
C GLN A 483 -5.36 10.06 13.12
N LEU A 484 -5.00 8.77 13.04
CA LEU A 484 -5.91 7.63 13.09
C LEU A 484 -5.66 6.86 14.38
N ASN A 485 -6.60 6.94 15.32
CA ASN A 485 -6.61 6.12 16.54
C ASN A 485 -7.58 4.96 16.30
N LEU A 486 -7.05 3.76 16.05
CA LEU A 486 -7.81 2.60 15.56
C LEU A 486 -7.63 1.40 16.49
N ALA A 487 -8.71 0.90 17.10
CA ALA A 487 -8.59 -0.15 18.11
C ALA A 487 -8.36 -1.58 17.56
N GLN A 488 -8.71 -1.85 16.29
CA GLN A 488 -8.71 -3.20 15.72
C GLN A 488 -8.15 -3.30 14.29
N ASN A 489 -8.69 -2.57 13.29
CA ASN A 489 -8.33 -2.84 11.88
C ASN A 489 -8.19 -1.57 11.03
N LEU A 490 -7.20 -1.57 10.13
CA LEU A 490 -7.04 -0.64 9.02
C LEU A 490 -6.92 -1.42 7.71
N GLU A 491 -7.98 -1.38 6.90
CA GLU A 491 -8.05 -2.04 5.61
C GLU A 491 -7.86 -0.99 4.50
N ASN A 492 -6.64 -0.88 3.96
CA ASN A 492 -6.24 0.16 3.00
C ASN A 492 -5.96 -0.39 1.58
N GLN A 493 -6.54 -1.55 1.22
CA GLN A 493 -6.25 -2.20 -0.06
C GLN A 493 -6.59 -1.29 -1.25
N GLN A 494 -5.61 -0.99 -2.12
CA GLN A 494 -5.70 0.00 -3.22
C GLN A 494 -6.05 1.45 -2.79
N GLY A 495 -6.22 1.70 -1.50
CA GLY A 495 -6.58 2.99 -0.92
C GLY A 495 -5.40 3.94 -0.78
N GLU A 496 -5.69 5.20 -0.50
CA GLU A 496 -4.68 6.23 -0.25
C GLU A 496 -5.00 7.01 1.02
N ILE A 497 -4.00 7.11 1.91
CA ILE A 497 -4.00 7.91 3.13
C ILE A 497 -2.77 8.82 3.03
N LEU A 498 -2.97 10.08 2.64
CA LEU A 498 -1.89 11.00 2.29
C LEU A 498 -1.89 12.26 3.16
N SER A 499 -0.74 12.62 3.69
CA SER A 499 -0.55 13.80 4.54
C SER A 499 0.63 14.66 4.07
N LEU A 500 0.51 16.00 4.17
CA LEU A 500 1.58 16.91 3.76
C LEU A 500 2.59 17.28 4.87
N ARG A 501 2.35 16.93 6.15
CA ARG A 501 3.35 17.11 7.23
C ARG A 501 3.48 15.94 8.18
N ALA A 502 2.37 15.38 8.67
CA ALA A 502 2.45 14.30 9.65
C ALA A 502 1.31 13.28 9.47
N LEU A 503 1.64 11.99 9.58
CA LEU A 503 0.69 10.90 9.53
C LEU A 503 0.95 9.98 10.72
N GLN A 504 0.00 9.94 11.65
CA GLN A 504 0.05 9.11 12.86
C GLN A 504 -1.06 8.06 12.80
N ILE A 505 -0.70 6.79 12.96
CA ILE A 505 -1.62 5.66 13.09
C ILE A 505 -1.25 4.94 14.39
N GLN A 506 -2.22 4.69 15.26
CA GLN A 506 -1.96 3.98 16.52
C GLN A 506 -3.10 3.07 16.97
N GLY A 507 -2.74 1.91 17.49
CA GLY A 507 -3.59 1.04 18.29
C GLY A 507 -2.88 -0.23 18.75
N ASP A 508 -2.97 -0.55 20.03
CA ASP A 508 -2.23 -1.66 20.65
C ASP A 508 -2.62 -3.06 20.11
N LYS A 509 -3.78 -3.16 19.46
CA LYS A 509 -4.33 -4.38 18.83
C LYS A 509 -4.64 -4.20 17.35
N LEU A 510 -4.03 -3.19 16.73
CA LEU A 510 -4.33 -2.80 15.36
C LEU A 510 -3.70 -3.76 14.36
N ASN A 511 -4.52 -4.30 13.46
CA ASN A 511 -4.11 -5.00 12.26
C ASN A 511 -4.15 -4.02 11.09
N ILE A 512 -3.07 -3.95 10.31
CA ILE A 512 -3.02 -3.10 9.11
C ILE A 512 -2.83 -3.99 7.88
N ASN A 513 -3.67 -3.79 6.86
CA ASN A 513 -3.51 -4.37 5.54
C ASN A 513 -3.39 -3.25 4.49
N ASN A 514 -2.23 -3.17 3.83
CA ASN A 514 -1.88 -2.15 2.85
C ASN A 514 -1.59 -2.73 1.44
N GLU A 515 -2.30 -3.79 1.04
CA GLU A 515 -2.14 -4.39 -0.31
C GLU A 515 -2.42 -3.38 -1.44
N GLN A 516 -1.42 -3.10 -2.29
CA GLN A 516 -1.51 -2.07 -3.34
C GLN A 516 -1.91 -0.67 -2.84
N GLY A 517 -1.88 -0.44 -1.52
CA GLY A 517 -2.33 0.78 -0.86
C GLY A 517 -1.19 1.74 -0.58
N LYS A 518 -1.52 3.00 -0.28
CA LYS A 518 -0.55 4.03 0.11
C LYS A 518 -0.89 4.61 1.47
N ILE A 519 0.09 4.63 2.36
CA ILE A 519 0.07 5.37 3.62
C ILE A 519 1.33 6.24 3.62
N VAL A 520 1.17 7.51 3.21
CA VAL A 520 2.32 8.37 2.86
C VAL A 520 2.22 9.74 3.52
N SER A 521 3.32 10.15 4.15
CA SER A 521 3.53 11.51 4.64
C SER A 521 4.58 12.23 3.80
N LYS A 522 4.46 13.55 3.65
CA LYS A 522 5.58 14.39 3.15
C LYS A 522 6.51 14.90 4.27
N GLY A 523 6.15 14.64 5.53
CA GLY A 523 7.02 14.77 6.69
C GLY A 523 7.01 13.47 7.49
N ASP A 524 6.67 13.50 8.77
CA ASP A 524 6.73 12.31 9.64
C ASP A 524 5.62 11.30 9.33
N LEU A 525 5.97 10.02 9.28
CA LEU A 525 5.07 8.86 9.34
C LEU A 525 5.37 8.10 10.64
N THR A 526 4.37 7.96 11.52
CA THR A 526 4.46 7.19 12.76
C THR A 526 3.33 6.17 12.82
N LEU A 527 3.67 4.90 13.01
CA LEU A 527 2.73 3.78 12.99
C LEU A 527 2.98 2.88 14.20
N GLN A 528 1.96 2.69 15.05
CA GLN A 528 1.95 1.71 16.13
C GLN A 528 0.81 0.70 15.87
N ALA A 529 1.15 -0.58 15.78
CA ALA A 529 0.20 -1.66 15.48
C ALA A 529 0.54 -2.96 16.25
N GLN A 530 -0.34 -3.95 16.18
CA GLN A 530 -0.01 -5.33 16.57
C GLN A 530 0.60 -6.08 15.38
N HIS A 531 -0.09 -6.06 14.23
CA HIS A 531 0.35 -6.75 13.02
C HIS A 531 0.27 -5.81 11.80
N LEU A 532 1.36 -5.70 11.04
CA LEU A 532 1.46 -4.84 9.85
C LEU A 532 1.72 -5.68 8.60
N ASN A 533 0.74 -5.77 7.71
CA ASN A 533 0.87 -6.42 6.41
C ASN A 533 0.95 -5.38 5.29
N ASN A 534 2.15 -5.14 4.77
CA ASN A 534 2.40 -4.30 3.60
C ASN A 534 2.62 -5.21 2.38
N TYR A 535 1.52 -5.69 1.79
CA TYR A 535 1.57 -6.65 0.66
C TYR A 535 2.06 -6.00 -0.65
N GLN A 536 2.15 -6.81 -1.71
CA GLN A 536 2.67 -6.40 -3.02
C GLN A 536 2.04 -5.09 -3.52
N GLY A 537 2.89 -4.17 -3.98
CA GLY A 537 2.48 -2.84 -4.44
C GLY A 537 2.08 -1.85 -3.35
N GLY A 538 2.06 -2.26 -2.07
CA GLY A 538 1.85 -1.36 -0.94
C GLY A 538 3.03 -0.41 -0.73
N GLU A 539 2.74 0.82 -0.30
CA GLU A 539 3.74 1.83 0.07
C GLU A 539 3.46 2.42 1.45
N LEU A 540 4.46 2.37 2.33
CA LEU A 540 4.56 3.10 3.60
C LEU A 540 5.76 4.05 3.50
N SER A 541 5.54 5.36 3.39
CA SER A 541 6.66 6.30 3.24
C SER A 541 6.48 7.66 3.92
N GLY A 542 7.59 8.27 4.33
CA GLY A 542 7.68 9.55 5.01
C GLY A 542 9.05 10.21 4.82
N GLN A 543 9.23 11.45 5.25
CA GLN A 543 10.58 12.00 5.45
C GLN A 543 11.27 11.30 6.63
N ASN A 544 10.55 11.07 7.72
CA ASN A 544 10.96 10.16 8.79
C ASN A 544 9.87 9.11 8.96
N THR A 545 10.23 7.83 8.82
CA THR A 545 9.31 6.70 8.95
C THR A 545 9.64 5.94 10.23
N ARG A 546 8.70 5.94 11.19
CA ARG A 546 8.82 5.19 12.45
C ARG A 546 7.68 4.18 12.55
N ILE A 547 8.01 2.90 12.62
CA ILE A 547 7.05 1.80 12.67
C ILE A 547 7.37 0.94 13.89
N GLN A 548 6.36 0.72 14.73
CA GLN A 548 6.40 -0.22 15.85
C GLN A 548 5.24 -1.20 15.72
N ALA A 549 5.54 -2.49 15.54
CA ALA A 549 4.53 -3.55 15.52
C ALA A 549 5.12 -4.88 15.99
N ASN A 550 4.34 -5.79 16.57
CA ASN A 550 4.88 -7.09 16.99
C ASN A 550 5.38 -7.87 15.77
N ASP A 551 4.57 -7.92 14.70
CA ASP A 551 4.90 -8.58 13.44
C ASP A 551 4.79 -7.59 12.27
N ILE A 552 5.86 -7.50 11.48
CA ILE A 552 5.91 -6.72 10.23
C ILE A 552 6.12 -7.70 9.06
N LEU A 553 5.15 -7.78 8.17
CA LEU A 553 5.20 -8.58 6.95
C LEU A 553 5.23 -7.65 5.72
N ASN A 554 6.38 -7.56 5.06
CA ASN A 554 6.61 -6.68 3.93
C ASN A 554 6.84 -7.45 2.62
N ARG A 555 5.96 -7.19 1.64
CA ARG A 555 6.11 -7.47 0.20
C ARG A 555 5.98 -6.19 -0.64
N GLY A 556 5.71 -5.05 0.00
CA GLY A 556 5.61 -3.74 -0.61
C GLY A 556 6.90 -2.95 -0.44
N LEU A 557 6.74 -1.63 -0.29
CA LEU A 557 7.80 -0.69 0.04
C LEU A 557 7.58 -0.09 1.42
N ILE A 558 8.64 -0.05 2.22
CA ILE A 558 8.80 0.81 3.39
C ILE A 558 10.00 1.72 3.13
N ASP A 559 9.86 3.04 3.24
CA ASP A 559 10.91 4.00 2.85
C ASP A 559 10.84 5.30 3.65
N GLY A 560 11.94 6.03 3.68
CA GLY A 560 12.03 7.39 4.18
C GLY A 560 13.45 7.92 4.20
N GLY A 561 13.66 9.14 4.70
CA GLY A 561 15.01 9.66 4.93
C GLY A 561 15.64 8.98 6.15
N LYS A 562 15.02 9.13 7.32
CA LYS A 562 15.30 8.24 8.46
C LYS A 562 14.19 7.21 8.61
N THR A 563 14.53 5.92 8.53
CA THR A 563 13.59 4.81 8.73
C THR A 563 13.97 4.04 9.98
N LEU A 564 13.06 3.94 10.94
CA LEU A 564 13.21 3.16 12.16
C LEU A 564 12.09 2.12 12.26
N LEU A 565 12.44 0.84 12.27
CA LEU A 565 11.52 -0.27 12.49
C LEU A 565 11.80 -0.92 13.84
N LYS A 566 10.77 -1.09 14.68
CA LYS A 566 10.82 -1.85 15.93
C LYS A 566 9.80 -2.98 15.91
N SER A 567 10.24 -4.22 16.13
CA SER A 567 9.34 -5.38 16.11
C SER A 567 9.78 -6.56 16.97
N THR A 568 8.94 -7.59 17.08
CA THR A 568 9.35 -8.92 17.54
C THR A 568 9.78 -9.78 16.37
N ALA A 569 9.03 -9.74 15.26
CA ALA A 569 9.37 -10.41 14.01
C ALA A 569 9.21 -9.47 12.81
N LEU A 570 10.21 -9.48 11.93
CA LEU A 570 10.23 -8.78 10.64
C LEU A 570 10.43 -9.80 9.52
N SER A 571 9.49 -9.89 8.59
CA SER A 571 9.58 -10.74 7.39
C SER A 571 9.50 -9.87 6.14
N ASN A 572 10.61 -9.73 5.42
CA ASN A 572 10.73 -9.03 4.15
C ASN A 572 10.90 -10.04 3.01
N LEU A 573 9.82 -10.28 2.27
CA LEU A 573 9.73 -11.43 1.36
C LEU A 573 9.50 -10.98 -0.08
N GLY A 574 10.10 -11.69 -1.03
CA GLY A 574 9.74 -11.54 -2.44
C GLY A 574 9.97 -10.14 -3.00
N THR A 575 8.87 -9.45 -3.29
CA THR A 575 8.85 -8.05 -3.79
C THR A 575 9.13 -6.99 -2.70
N GLY A 576 9.35 -7.43 -1.47
CA GLY A 576 9.60 -6.60 -0.29
C GLY A 576 10.86 -5.74 -0.38
N ARG A 577 10.68 -4.44 -0.12
CA ARG A 577 11.74 -3.42 -0.06
C ARG A 577 11.61 -2.63 1.24
N ILE A 578 12.72 -2.49 1.98
CA ILE A 578 12.83 -1.66 3.18
C ILE A 578 14.03 -0.74 3.01
N TYR A 579 13.78 0.57 2.95
CA TYR A 579 14.76 1.59 2.55
C TYR A 579 14.90 2.73 3.56
N GLY A 580 16.07 3.39 3.56
CA GLY A 580 16.37 4.61 4.31
C GLY A 580 17.61 5.33 3.78
N ASP A 581 17.83 6.60 4.15
CA ASP A 581 19.19 7.21 4.14
C ASP A 581 19.95 6.61 5.33
N HIS A 582 19.43 6.84 6.54
CA HIS A 582 19.70 6.03 7.72
C HIS A 582 18.53 5.07 7.95
N LEU A 583 18.78 3.77 7.78
CA LEU A 583 17.83 2.70 8.08
C LEU A 583 18.29 1.99 9.36
N ALA A 584 17.47 2.05 10.41
CA ALA A 584 17.67 1.37 11.67
C ALA A 584 16.54 0.34 11.90
N ILE A 585 16.91 -0.89 12.27
CA ILE A 585 15.98 -1.99 12.54
C ILE A 585 16.30 -2.56 13.92
N GLU A 586 15.28 -2.76 14.75
CA GLU A 586 15.38 -3.41 16.06
C GLU A 586 14.32 -4.52 16.14
N THR A 587 14.75 -5.78 16.13
CA THR A 587 13.80 -6.91 16.13
C THR A 587 14.36 -8.20 16.70
N GLN A 588 13.55 -9.04 17.36
CA GLN A 588 14.06 -10.31 17.87
C GLN A 588 14.37 -11.29 16.71
N MET A 589 13.59 -11.26 15.63
CA MET A 589 13.77 -12.10 14.44
C MET A 589 13.62 -11.28 13.16
N ALA A 590 14.59 -11.35 12.27
CA ALA A 590 14.54 -10.76 10.94
C ALA A 590 14.71 -11.85 9.86
N LEU A 591 13.73 -11.99 8.97
CA LEU A 591 13.77 -12.85 7.80
C LEU A 591 13.74 -11.99 6.53
N ASN A 592 14.79 -12.08 5.71
CA ASN A 592 14.87 -11.45 4.39
C ASN A 592 15.06 -12.57 3.36
N ASP A 593 14.04 -12.84 2.55
CA ASP A 593 13.95 -14.13 1.84
C ASP A 593 13.27 -14.02 0.47
N LYS A 594 13.37 -15.10 -0.30
CA LYS A 594 12.73 -15.28 -1.61
C LYS A 594 11.26 -15.62 -1.50
N GLU A 595 10.49 -15.12 -2.46
CA GLU A 595 9.11 -15.58 -2.70
C GLU A 595 8.82 -15.49 -4.20
N GLY A 596 8.60 -16.64 -4.84
CA GLY A 596 8.54 -16.74 -6.30
C GLY A 596 9.88 -16.40 -6.95
N ASP A 597 9.85 -15.59 -8.02
CA ASP A 597 11.05 -15.22 -8.79
C ASP A 597 11.77 -13.97 -8.26
N LYS A 598 11.41 -13.50 -7.06
CA LYS A 598 11.97 -12.29 -6.44
C LYS A 598 12.41 -12.55 -5.00
N SER A 599 13.40 -11.77 -4.54
CA SER A 599 13.97 -11.87 -3.20
C SER A 599 13.99 -10.51 -2.51
N GLY A 600 13.73 -10.54 -1.19
CA GLY A 600 13.64 -9.35 -0.35
C GLY A 600 14.89 -8.47 -0.42
N THR A 601 14.68 -7.16 -0.31
CA THR A 601 15.77 -6.17 -0.19
C THR A 601 15.57 -5.30 1.06
N ILE A 602 16.61 -5.25 1.90
CA ILE A 602 16.79 -4.28 2.97
C ILE A 602 17.99 -3.43 2.57
N ALA A 603 17.83 -2.11 2.42
CA ALA A 603 18.90 -1.27 1.86
C ALA A 603 18.95 0.15 2.44
N ALA A 604 20.15 0.67 2.65
CA ALA A 604 20.39 2.06 3.06
C ALA A 604 21.22 2.85 2.04
N ARG A 605 20.95 4.16 1.94
CA ARG A 605 21.64 5.08 1.03
C ARG A 605 22.84 5.77 1.67
N GLU A 606 22.90 5.82 3.01
CA GLU A 606 24.05 6.36 3.77
C GLU A 606 24.51 5.39 4.87
N ARG A 607 23.57 4.83 5.66
CA ARG A 607 23.90 3.93 6.77
C ARG A 607 22.80 2.92 7.09
N LEU A 608 23.17 1.66 7.30
CA LEU A 608 22.28 0.59 7.76
C LEU A 608 22.69 0.10 9.16
N ASP A 609 21.78 0.07 10.12
CA ASP A 609 22.00 -0.51 11.44
C ASP A 609 20.89 -1.53 11.76
N ILE A 610 21.28 -2.76 12.10
CA ILE A 610 20.37 -3.86 12.44
C ILE A 610 20.71 -4.40 13.83
N ALA A 611 19.88 -4.03 14.81
CA ALA A 611 19.82 -4.66 16.12
C ALA A 611 18.90 -5.87 16.07
N VAL A 612 19.43 -7.06 16.36
CA VAL A 612 18.72 -8.30 16.10
C VAL A 612 19.09 -9.46 17.05
N GLY A 613 18.09 -10.27 17.41
CA GLY A 613 18.33 -11.59 17.99
C GLY A 613 18.85 -12.57 16.93
N THR A 614 17.97 -12.99 16.01
CA THR A 614 18.33 -13.81 14.85
C THR A 614 18.04 -13.09 13.53
N LEU A 615 19.07 -12.92 12.69
CA LEU A 615 18.95 -12.46 11.31
C LEU A 615 19.10 -13.66 10.35
N THR A 616 18.16 -13.81 9.43
CA THR A 616 18.17 -14.84 8.38
C THR A 616 17.99 -14.16 7.03
N ASN A 617 19.02 -14.23 6.18
CA ASN A 617 19.05 -13.70 4.83
C ASN A 617 19.25 -14.87 3.86
N ARG A 618 18.29 -15.14 2.97
CA ARG A 618 18.28 -16.37 2.15
C ARG A 618 17.94 -16.18 0.68
N ASP A 619 18.30 -17.16 -0.15
CA ASP A 619 17.93 -17.31 -1.56
C ASP A 619 17.99 -16.00 -2.38
N HIS A 620 19.20 -15.52 -2.68
CA HIS A 620 19.48 -14.27 -3.39
C HIS A 620 18.97 -12.97 -2.73
N ALA A 621 18.37 -13.00 -1.53
CA ALA A 621 17.97 -11.79 -0.82
C ALA A 621 19.17 -10.88 -0.51
N LEU A 622 18.90 -9.58 -0.43
CA LEU A 622 19.93 -8.54 -0.34
C LEU A 622 19.75 -7.69 0.92
N ILE A 623 20.83 -7.58 1.68
CA ILE A 623 21.04 -6.58 2.71
C ILE A 623 22.16 -5.66 2.22
N PHE A 624 21.89 -4.36 2.07
CA PHE A 624 22.81 -3.43 1.40
C PHE A 624 22.98 -2.10 2.14
N SER A 625 24.20 -1.56 2.18
CA SER A 625 24.46 -0.16 2.52
C SER A 625 25.36 0.50 1.48
N ALA A 626 24.94 1.64 0.94
CA ALA A 626 25.80 2.46 0.08
C ALA A 626 26.88 3.24 0.88
N GLY A 627 26.82 3.21 2.21
CA GLY A 627 27.88 3.65 3.12
C GLY A 627 28.16 2.58 4.16
N ASP A 628 28.11 2.95 5.45
CA ASP A 628 28.51 2.07 6.55
C ASP A 628 27.36 1.12 6.98
N MET A 629 27.71 -0.01 7.62
CA MET A 629 26.77 -1.01 8.12
C MET A 629 27.10 -1.44 9.56
N GLY A 630 26.10 -1.52 10.44
CA GLY A 630 26.20 -2.10 11.77
C GLY A 630 25.22 -3.26 11.96
N ILE A 631 25.66 -4.36 12.56
CA ILE A 631 24.80 -5.47 13.01
C ILE A 631 25.20 -5.88 14.43
N GLY A 632 24.24 -5.90 15.36
CA GLY A 632 24.45 -6.13 16.79
C GLY A 632 23.14 -6.54 17.49
N GLY A 633 23.12 -6.51 18.82
CA GLY A 633 21.96 -6.94 19.62
C GLY A 633 20.93 -5.84 19.95
N GLU A 634 21.36 -4.59 20.06
CA GLU A 634 20.50 -3.44 20.44
C GLU A 634 20.88 -2.16 19.69
N LEU A 635 20.00 -1.14 19.72
CA LEU A 635 20.28 0.19 19.13
C LEU A 635 20.69 1.19 20.22
N ASP A 636 21.71 2.00 19.94
CA ASP A 636 22.09 3.14 20.79
C ASP A 636 21.15 4.35 20.63
N ALA A 637 21.50 5.47 21.27
CA ALA A 637 20.71 6.71 21.23
C ALA A 637 20.69 7.41 19.85
N ASP A 638 21.69 7.18 19.00
CA ASP A 638 21.76 7.69 17.63
C ASP A 638 21.15 6.71 16.61
N TYR A 639 20.73 5.53 17.09
CA TYR A 639 20.23 4.36 16.37
C TYR A 639 21.31 3.60 15.59
N HIS A 640 22.52 3.52 16.15
CA HIS A 640 23.56 2.60 15.68
C HIS A 640 23.44 1.23 16.34
N ALA A 641 23.77 0.16 15.62
CA ALA A 641 23.77 -1.18 16.18
C ALA A 641 24.97 -1.39 17.12
N ILE A 642 24.69 -1.82 18.36
CA ILE A 642 25.65 -2.15 19.41
C ILE A 642 25.23 -3.46 20.11
N GLY A 643 25.99 -3.92 21.10
CA GLY A 643 25.73 -5.21 21.75
C GLY A 643 25.94 -6.39 20.80
N GLU A 644 25.55 -7.59 21.21
CA GLU A 644 25.79 -8.84 20.46
C GLU A 644 24.47 -9.44 19.95
N ALA A 645 24.41 -9.74 18.64
CA ALA A 645 23.31 -10.53 18.06
C ALA A 645 23.47 -12.02 18.36
N MET A 646 22.38 -12.77 18.53
CA MET A 646 22.49 -14.21 18.84
C MET A 646 22.94 -15.04 17.63
N PHE A 647 22.42 -14.75 16.44
CA PHE A 647 22.74 -15.53 15.24
C PHE A 647 22.50 -14.75 13.95
N ILE A 648 23.47 -14.78 13.04
CA ILE A 648 23.35 -14.31 11.67
C ILE A 648 23.51 -15.50 10.71
N ASP A 649 22.44 -15.80 9.97
CA ASP A 649 22.36 -16.80 8.92
C ASP A 649 22.30 -16.12 7.55
N ASN A 650 23.29 -16.33 6.70
CA ASN A 650 23.35 -15.83 5.33
C ASN A 650 23.53 -17.03 4.37
N GLY A 651 22.41 -17.59 3.90
CA GLY A 651 22.37 -18.77 3.04
C GLY A 651 22.10 -18.41 1.58
N SER A 652 23.02 -18.68 0.66
CA SER A 652 22.92 -18.31 -0.78
C SER A 652 22.47 -16.86 -1.05
N ALA A 653 22.78 -15.94 -0.14
CA ALA A 653 22.29 -14.56 -0.14
C ALA A 653 23.44 -13.55 0.03
N THR A 654 23.15 -12.26 -0.13
CA THR A 654 24.18 -11.21 -0.09
C THR A 654 23.95 -10.21 1.05
N ILE A 655 24.99 -9.98 1.85
CA ILE A 655 25.13 -8.82 2.74
C ILE A 655 26.29 -7.98 2.20
N GLU A 656 26.05 -6.71 1.88
CA GLU A 656 27.03 -5.83 1.24
C GLU A 656 27.04 -4.40 1.81
N ALA A 657 28.22 -3.91 2.17
CA ALA A 657 28.44 -2.50 2.52
C ALA A 657 29.51 -1.91 1.59
N LEU A 658 29.26 -0.73 1.02
CA LEU A 658 30.28 -0.02 0.24
C LEU A 658 31.29 0.71 1.14
N GLY A 659 30.84 1.14 2.32
CA GLY A 659 31.67 1.66 3.41
C GLY A 659 32.16 0.56 4.34
N ASN A 660 32.34 0.90 5.60
CA ASN A 660 32.81 -0.01 6.65
C ASN A 660 31.65 -0.84 7.22
N ALA A 661 31.96 -2.01 7.76
CA ALA A 661 30.99 -2.86 8.45
C ALA A 661 31.47 -3.21 9.86
N TYR A 662 30.51 -3.23 10.79
CA TYR A 662 30.70 -3.64 12.18
C TYR A 662 29.67 -4.73 12.49
N MET A 663 30.11 -5.93 12.85
CA MET A 663 29.23 -7.07 13.10
C MET A 663 29.64 -7.77 14.38
N ASN A 664 28.78 -7.71 15.40
CA ASN A 664 28.99 -8.41 16.65
C ASN A 664 27.88 -9.44 16.86
N THR A 665 28.22 -10.73 16.79
CA THR A 665 27.23 -11.81 16.92
C THR A 665 27.83 -13.07 17.52
N ALA A 666 27.14 -13.73 18.45
CA ALA A 666 27.60 -14.99 19.02
C ALA A 666 27.84 -16.07 17.94
N ARG A 667 27.03 -16.08 16.88
CA ARG A 667 27.26 -16.95 15.71
C ARG A 667 26.99 -16.26 14.37
N LEU A 668 27.91 -16.42 13.43
CA LEU A 668 27.73 -16.10 12.01
C LEU A 668 27.83 -17.38 11.19
N TRP A 669 26.90 -17.60 10.24
CA TRP A 669 26.95 -18.68 9.28
C TRP A 669 26.69 -18.15 7.87
N ASN A 670 27.75 -18.05 7.07
CA ASN A 670 27.70 -17.68 5.66
C ASN A 670 27.85 -18.95 4.82
N HIS A 671 26.77 -19.45 4.22
CA HIS A 671 26.76 -20.81 3.65
C HIS A 671 25.99 -20.95 2.32
N ASP A 672 26.26 -22.03 1.59
CA ASP A 672 25.59 -22.37 0.34
C ASP A 672 24.35 -23.25 0.64
N LEU A 673 23.15 -22.81 0.24
CA LEU A 673 21.89 -23.57 0.37
C LEU A 673 21.69 -24.56 -0.79
N HIS A 674 22.39 -24.35 -1.90
CA HIS A 674 22.18 -25.07 -3.17
C HIS A 674 23.36 -25.99 -3.53
N LEU A 675 24.27 -26.25 -2.59
CA LEU A 675 25.41 -27.14 -2.81
C LEU A 675 24.96 -28.60 -2.98
N ILE A 676 25.10 -29.12 -4.19
CA ILE A 676 24.86 -30.53 -4.54
C ILE A 676 26.15 -31.14 -5.08
N LEU A 677 26.58 -32.23 -4.45
CA LEU A 677 27.73 -33.03 -4.88
C LEU A 677 27.27 -34.21 -5.75
N GLY A 678 28.09 -34.53 -6.75
CA GLY A 678 27.89 -35.65 -7.66
C GLY A 678 29.07 -36.61 -7.66
N GLU A 679 29.03 -37.59 -8.57
CA GLU A 679 30.10 -38.57 -8.78
C GLU A 679 30.47 -38.66 -10.27
N PHE A 680 31.74 -38.48 -10.58
CA PHE A 680 32.33 -38.75 -11.89
C PHE A 680 33.06 -40.09 -11.86
N HIS A 681 32.56 -41.03 -12.65
CA HIS A 681 33.11 -42.38 -12.75
C HIS A 681 34.03 -42.50 -13.96
N THR A 682 35.17 -43.17 -13.77
CA THR A 682 36.06 -43.58 -14.86
C THR A 682 36.49 -45.03 -14.70
N ASP A 683 36.43 -45.77 -15.80
CA ASP A 683 36.89 -47.15 -15.90
C ASP A 683 38.13 -47.20 -16.81
N GLU A 684 39.22 -47.76 -16.29
CA GLU A 684 40.50 -47.87 -16.99
C GLU A 684 40.97 -49.32 -16.99
N HIS A 685 41.22 -49.88 -18.17
CA HIS A 685 41.88 -51.19 -18.30
C HIS A 685 43.39 -51.03 -18.11
N ARG A 686 44.00 -51.80 -17.22
CA ARG A 686 45.45 -51.81 -16.95
C ARG A 686 46.06 -53.20 -17.12
N GLU A 687 47.20 -53.24 -17.80
CA GLU A 687 48.07 -54.41 -17.95
C GLU A 687 49.46 -54.03 -17.41
N GLU A 688 49.98 -54.75 -16.42
CA GLU A 688 51.26 -54.45 -15.75
C GLU A 688 52.14 -55.69 -15.65
N TYR A 689 53.46 -55.51 -15.78
CA TYR A 689 54.47 -56.58 -15.64
C TYR A 689 55.57 -56.19 -14.64
N ALA A 690 56.10 -57.17 -13.90
CA ALA A 690 57.30 -57.01 -13.08
C ALA A 690 58.14 -58.30 -13.06
N PRO A 691 59.47 -58.24 -13.10
CA PRO A 691 60.31 -59.38 -12.74
C PRO A 691 60.05 -59.80 -11.29
N GLN A 692 59.91 -61.10 -11.00
CA GLN A 692 59.51 -61.58 -9.64
C GLN A 692 60.41 -61.10 -8.49
N ASN A 693 61.68 -60.76 -8.79
CA ASN A 693 62.66 -60.29 -7.81
C ASN A 693 62.76 -58.74 -7.73
N ILE A 694 61.87 -57.99 -8.38
CA ILE A 694 61.90 -56.52 -8.46
C ILE A 694 60.52 -55.95 -8.13
N ALA A 695 60.43 -55.09 -7.12
CA ALA A 695 59.16 -54.50 -6.67
C ALA A 695 58.51 -53.51 -7.66
N ARG A 696 59.27 -52.99 -8.63
CA ARG A 696 58.78 -52.05 -9.65
C ARG A 696 57.93 -52.78 -10.69
N ARG A 697 56.65 -52.44 -10.73
CA ARG A 697 55.76 -52.74 -11.85
C ARG A 697 55.96 -51.77 -13.00
N TYR A 698 55.78 -52.26 -14.21
CA TYR A 698 55.84 -51.52 -15.46
C TYR A 698 54.49 -51.64 -16.16
N VAL A 699 53.86 -50.51 -16.43
CA VAL A 699 52.56 -50.45 -17.13
C VAL A 699 52.81 -50.74 -18.61
N LEU A 700 52.14 -51.75 -19.15
CA LEU A 700 52.16 -52.11 -20.57
C LEU A 700 50.97 -51.51 -21.31
N VAL A 701 49.79 -51.49 -20.69
CA VAL A 701 48.57 -50.87 -21.22
C VAL A 701 47.89 -50.08 -20.10
N ASP A 702 47.45 -48.86 -20.42
CA ASP A 702 46.51 -48.09 -19.62
C ASP A 702 45.64 -47.16 -20.49
N LYS A 703 44.96 -46.15 -19.91
CA LYS A 703 44.09 -45.22 -20.65
C LYS A 703 44.80 -44.45 -21.78
N GLU A 704 46.12 -44.28 -21.72
CA GLU A 704 46.90 -43.57 -22.74
C GLU A 704 47.27 -44.50 -23.91
N GLY A 705 46.97 -45.79 -23.79
CA GLY A 705 47.19 -46.80 -24.80
C GLY A 705 48.24 -47.83 -24.38
N ARG A 706 48.99 -48.33 -25.36
CA ARG A 706 50.00 -49.38 -25.15
C ARG A 706 51.40 -48.77 -25.14
N HIS A 707 52.10 -48.94 -24.02
CA HIS A 707 53.42 -48.36 -23.72
C HIS A 707 54.61 -49.25 -24.11
N GLY A 708 54.35 -50.39 -24.73
CA GLY A 708 55.38 -51.36 -25.14
C GLY A 708 54.81 -52.67 -25.69
N TYR A 709 55.62 -53.73 -25.70
CA TYR A 709 55.13 -55.11 -25.86
C TYR A 709 55.96 -56.08 -25.01
N PHE A 710 55.36 -57.21 -24.65
CA PHE A 710 56.03 -58.28 -23.90
C PHE A 710 56.36 -59.46 -24.82
N ASP A 711 57.65 -59.77 -24.99
CA ASP A 711 58.14 -60.94 -25.70
C ASP A 711 58.40 -62.09 -24.71
N LEU A 712 57.54 -63.11 -24.76
CA LEU A 712 57.68 -64.34 -24.00
C LEU A 712 58.92 -65.16 -24.39
N LYS A 713 59.49 -65.00 -25.59
CA LYS A 713 60.62 -65.80 -26.11
C LYS A 713 60.44 -67.31 -25.91
N ASN A 714 59.22 -67.82 -26.08
CA ASN A 714 58.87 -69.16 -25.60
C ASN A 714 59.46 -70.27 -26.50
N ASN A 715 60.02 -71.32 -25.89
CA ASN A 715 60.71 -72.43 -26.58
C ASN A 715 62.00 -72.05 -27.35
N ASP A 716 62.73 -71.02 -26.88
CA ASP A 716 64.06 -70.64 -27.39
C ASP A 716 65.14 -71.63 -26.89
N GLU A 717 66.17 -71.93 -27.69
CA GLU A 717 67.26 -72.86 -27.30
C GLU A 717 68.31 -72.18 -26.41
N ASP A 718 68.59 -70.91 -26.67
CA ASP A 718 69.74 -70.21 -26.10
C ASP A 718 69.32 -69.12 -25.10
N ASP A 719 68.10 -68.56 -25.23
CA ASP A 719 67.65 -67.47 -24.36
C ASP A 719 66.81 -67.94 -23.14
N SER A 720 67.40 -67.76 -21.96
CA SER A 720 66.79 -68.07 -20.65
C SER A 720 65.82 -67.00 -20.11
N LYS A 721 65.51 -65.96 -20.89
CA LYS A 721 64.70 -64.81 -20.45
C LYS A 721 63.46 -64.58 -21.30
N SER A 722 62.51 -63.85 -20.73
CA SER A 722 61.43 -63.13 -21.42
C SER A 722 61.70 -61.62 -21.26
N TYR A 723 61.25 -60.82 -22.22
CA TYR A 723 61.61 -59.41 -22.33
C TYR A 723 60.39 -58.51 -22.40
N LEU A 724 60.37 -57.47 -21.56
CA LEU A 724 59.47 -56.34 -21.71
C LEU A 724 60.21 -55.25 -22.52
N HIS A 725 59.65 -54.85 -23.65
CA HIS A 725 60.15 -53.77 -24.50
C HIS A 725 59.23 -52.55 -24.35
N LEU A 726 59.77 -51.41 -23.92
CA LEU A 726 59.03 -50.16 -23.74
C LEU A 726 59.25 -49.21 -24.93
N ASN A 727 58.26 -48.36 -25.20
CA ASN A 727 58.27 -47.41 -26.32
C ASN A 727 59.38 -46.34 -26.23
N ASP A 728 59.95 -46.12 -25.04
CA ASP A 728 61.11 -45.24 -24.81
C ASP A 728 62.47 -45.88 -25.22
N GLY A 729 62.44 -47.14 -25.66
CA GLY A 729 63.61 -47.93 -26.04
C GLY A 729 64.20 -48.77 -24.90
N GLN A 730 63.69 -48.66 -23.67
CA GLN A 730 64.13 -49.53 -22.57
C GLN A 730 63.66 -50.97 -22.80
N THR A 731 64.58 -51.93 -22.62
CA THR A 731 64.26 -53.37 -22.65
C THR A 731 64.69 -54.02 -21.34
N ILE A 732 63.77 -54.75 -20.71
CA ILE A 732 63.96 -55.39 -19.40
C ILE A 732 63.84 -56.90 -19.60
N GLY A 733 64.93 -57.64 -19.41
CA GLY A 733 64.97 -59.09 -19.60
C GLY A 733 65.14 -59.86 -18.28
N ALA A 734 64.16 -60.69 -17.94
CA ALA A 734 64.19 -61.54 -16.75
C ALA A 734 63.68 -62.96 -17.02
N ASN A 735 64.10 -63.92 -16.20
CA ASN A 735 63.71 -65.33 -16.29
C ASN A 735 62.38 -65.63 -15.56
N ALA A 736 61.92 -64.78 -14.64
CA ALA A 736 60.69 -64.96 -13.89
C ALA A 736 59.91 -63.64 -13.82
N TRP A 737 58.62 -63.69 -14.10
CA TRP A 737 57.74 -62.53 -14.19
C TRP A 737 56.44 -62.72 -13.39
N MET A 738 55.87 -61.59 -13.00
CA MET A 738 54.50 -61.40 -12.57
C MET A 738 53.80 -60.48 -13.57
N HIS A 739 52.51 -60.72 -13.74
CA HIS A 739 51.64 -60.05 -14.68
C HIS A 739 50.30 -59.76 -13.99
N TRP A 740 49.77 -58.55 -14.15
CA TRP A 740 48.49 -58.12 -13.61
C TRP A 740 47.63 -57.54 -14.73
N VAL A 741 46.41 -58.06 -14.89
CA VAL A 741 45.39 -57.56 -15.82
C VAL A 741 44.15 -57.20 -15.02
N TYR A 742 43.82 -55.92 -14.93
CA TYR A 742 42.70 -55.44 -14.12
C TYR A 742 42.01 -54.23 -14.73
N ASN A 743 40.75 -54.04 -14.36
CA ASN A 743 40.02 -52.81 -14.60
C ASN A 743 40.04 -52.01 -13.30
N ARG A 744 40.54 -50.77 -13.39
CA ARG A 744 40.52 -49.77 -12.33
C ARG A 744 39.26 -48.93 -12.48
N HIS A 745 38.36 -49.02 -11.51
CA HIS A 745 37.21 -48.12 -11.38
C HIS A 745 37.57 -47.00 -10.41
N THR A 746 37.46 -45.74 -10.86
CA THR A 746 37.73 -44.54 -10.04
C THR A 746 36.47 -43.69 -9.97
N ILE A 747 36.00 -43.42 -8.75
CA ILE A 747 34.87 -42.54 -8.44
C ILE A 747 35.45 -41.25 -7.84
N THR A 748 35.19 -40.12 -8.47
CA THR A 748 35.66 -38.79 -8.03
C THR A 748 34.46 -37.90 -7.74
N THR A 749 34.39 -37.29 -6.55
CA THR A 749 33.33 -36.32 -6.22
C THR A 749 33.34 -35.13 -7.19
N THR A 750 32.16 -34.69 -7.64
CA THR A 750 31.95 -33.47 -8.43
C THR A 750 31.06 -32.47 -7.68
N ILE A 751 30.98 -31.24 -8.20
CA ILE A 751 29.94 -30.27 -7.82
C ILE A 751 28.99 -30.16 -9.01
N GLU A 752 27.72 -30.47 -8.80
CA GLU A 752 26.65 -30.41 -9.79
C GLU A 752 25.91 -29.07 -9.71
N GLU A 753 25.55 -28.64 -8.50
CA GLU A 753 24.89 -27.36 -8.21
C GLU A 753 25.59 -26.67 -7.05
N ARG A 754 25.60 -25.33 -7.07
CA ARG A 754 26.03 -24.47 -5.98
C ARG A 754 25.58 -23.02 -6.22
N ASP A 755 25.37 -22.27 -5.16
CA ASP A 755 25.07 -20.84 -5.20
C ASP A 755 25.59 -20.16 -3.91
N PRO A 756 26.89 -19.79 -3.85
CA PRO A 756 27.54 -19.43 -2.60
C PRO A 756 27.04 -18.10 -2.04
N ALA A 757 26.85 -18.06 -0.72
CA ALA A 757 26.57 -16.83 0.00
C ALA A 757 27.75 -15.84 -0.06
N LYS A 758 27.42 -14.55 0.09
CA LYS A 758 28.34 -13.43 -0.12
C LYS A 758 28.27 -12.43 1.05
N LEU A 759 29.38 -12.22 1.74
CA LEU A 759 29.63 -11.06 2.60
C LEU A 759 30.64 -10.15 1.89
N LEU A 760 30.22 -8.94 1.50
CA LEU A 760 31.00 -8.05 0.63
C LEU A 760 31.16 -6.67 1.24
N ILE A 761 32.35 -6.36 1.78
CA ILE A 761 32.61 -5.08 2.46
C ILE A 761 33.62 -4.26 1.63
N GLY A 762 33.29 -3.02 1.27
CA GLY A 762 34.19 -2.13 0.52
C GLY A 762 35.23 -1.45 1.41
N GLY A 763 34.86 -1.11 2.63
CA GLY A 763 35.72 -0.52 3.65
C GLY A 763 36.38 -1.54 4.55
N ASP A 764 36.47 -1.16 5.83
CA ASP A 764 36.99 -2.00 6.92
C ASP A 764 35.86 -2.89 7.46
N PHE A 765 36.15 -4.14 7.79
CA PHE A 765 35.19 -5.07 8.41
C PHE A 765 35.67 -5.47 9.80
N HIS A 766 34.96 -5.01 10.82
CA HIS A 766 35.12 -5.47 12.20
C HIS A 766 34.11 -6.59 12.45
N VAL A 767 34.58 -7.78 12.82
CA VAL A 767 33.70 -8.91 13.14
C VAL A 767 34.15 -9.63 14.41
N THR A 768 33.19 -9.84 15.32
CA THR A 768 33.39 -10.39 16.66
C THR A 768 32.27 -11.36 17.00
N GLY A 769 32.59 -12.46 17.68
CA GLY A 769 31.63 -13.53 17.93
C GLY A 769 32.24 -14.87 18.33
N GLU A 770 31.49 -15.71 19.05
CA GLU A 770 31.97 -17.03 19.49
C GLU A 770 32.25 -17.98 18.31
N MET A 771 31.39 -17.98 17.28
CA MET A 771 31.47 -18.90 16.14
C MET A 771 31.24 -18.20 14.80
N LEU A 772 32.33 -17.87 14.10
CA LEU A 772 32.29 -17.24 12.78
C LEU A 772 32.55 -18.28 11.68
N GLU A 773 31.51 -18.76 10.99
CA GLU A 773 31.62 -19.80 9.97
C GLU A 773 31.35 -19.27 8.54
N ASN A 774 32.33 -19.47 7.64
CA ASN A 774 32.19 -19.30 6.20
C ASN A 774 32.32 -20.68 5.53
N ASN A 775 31.22 -21.20 5.00
CA ASN A 775 31.10 -22.59 4.54
C ASN A 775 30.74 -22.65 3.05
N ALA A 776 31.64 -23.20 2.23
CA ALA A 776 31.53 -23.23 0.76
C ALA A 776 31.27 -21.85 0.10
N SER A 777 31.49 -20.74 0.82
CA SER A 777 30.97 -19.40 0.53
C SER A 777 32.06 -18.32 0.52
N THR A 778 31.67 -17.07 0.26
CA THR A 778 32.61 -15.95 0.08
C THR A 778 32.43 -14.85 1.12
N LEU A 779 33.53 -14.49 1.79
CA LEU A 779 33.70 -13.27 2.57
C LEU A 779 34.82 -12.45 1.90
N SER A 780 34.54 -11.21 1.49
CA SER A 780 35.53 -10.38 0.79
C SER A 780 35.48 -8.92 1.23
N VAL A 781 36.62 -8.41 1.69
CA VAL A 781 36.80 -7.09 2.29
C VAL A 781 37.76 -6.24 1.45
N GLY A 782 37.43 -4.97 1.23
CA GLY A 782 38.24 -4.05 0.41
C GLY A 782 39.46 -3.48 1.13
N LYS A 783 39.41 -3.37 2.45
CA LYS A 783 40.50 -2.88 3.32
C LYS A 783 40.85 -3.90 4.42
N HIS A 784 40.73 -3.55 5.70
CA HIS A 784 41.14 -4.39 6.83
C HIS A 784 39.98 -5.31 7.26
N LEU A 785 40.24 -6.61 7.38
CA LEU A 785 39.40 -7.55 8.13
C LEU A 785 39.97 -7.67 9.53
N LEU A 786 39.20 -7.25 10.52
CA LEU A 786 39.57 -7.19 11.94
C LEU A 786 38.72 -8.20 12.71
N LEU A 787 39.38 -9.20 13.30
CA LEU A 787 38.72 -10.30 14.02
C LEU A 787 38.96 -10.16 15.53
N GLY A 788 37.88 -10.19 16.31
CA GLY A 788 37.94 -10.00 17.77
C GLY A 788 37.99 -8.53 18.19
N ASN A 789 37.93 -8.26 19.50
CA ASN A 789 37.90 -6.88 20.03
C ASN A 789 39.30 -6.21 20.06
N GLU A 790 40.38 -6.97 19.96
CA GLU A 790 41.75 -6.46 20.04
C GLU A 790 42.55 -6.73 18.76
N VAL A 791 43.04 -5.65 18.14
CA VAL A 791 43.91 -5.73 16.97
C VAL A 791 45.34 -5.95 17.44
N PHE A 792 45.81 -7.20 17.43
CA PHE A 792 47.22 -7.48 17.73
C PHE A 792 48.13 -6.97 16.59
N THR A 793 49.15 -6.20 16.95
CA THR A 793 50.07 -5.59 15.99
C THR A 793 51.38 -6.37 15.85
N ASN A 794 51.90 -6.92 16.94
CA ASN A 794 53.15 -7.66 17.01
C ASN A 794 53.20 -8.53 18.27
N ASN A 795 54.10 -9.52 18.29
CA ASN A 795 54.39 -10.37 19.44
C ASN A 795 55.91 -10.41 19.69
N ASP A 796 56.48 -9.26 20.06
CA ASP A 796 57.94 -9.09 20.21
C ASP A 796 58.53 -9.99 21.31
N THR A 797 57.72 -10.47 22.25
CA THR A 797 58.15 -11.31 23.39
C THR A 797 57.90 -12.81 23.19
N ASN A 798 57.20 -13.22 22.12
CA ASN A 798 56.69 -14.59 21.92
C ASN A 798 55.82 -15.10 23.10
N GLU A 799 55.07 -14.21 23.76
CA GLU A 799 54.08 -14.60 24.77
C GLU A 799 52.81 -15.15 24.10
N THR A 800 52.05 -16.00 24.80
CA THR A 800 50.77 -16.49 24.28
C THR A 800 49.76 -15.35 24.27
N LEU A 801 49.35 -14.92 23.07
CA LEU A 801 48.29 -13.94 22.88
C LEU A 801 46.94 -14.67 22.88
N HIS A 802 46.34 -14.81 24.05
CA HIS A 802 44.96 -15.29 24.18
C HIS A 802 43.99 -14.22 23.69
N SER A 803 42.88 -14.61 23.06
CA SER A 803 41.76 -13.68 22.91
C SER A 803 40.99 -13.58 24.23
N THR A 804 40.46 -12.41 24.55
CA THR A 804 39.58 -12.24 25.72
C THR A 804 38.11 -12.46 25.38
N THR A 805 37.80 -12.87 24.13
CA THR A 805 36.46 -12.76 23.54
C THR A 805 35.87 -14.06 22.99
N GLY A 806 36.46 -15.22 23.25
CA GLY A 806 35.90 -16.53 22.87
C GLY A 806 35.79 -16.76 21.36
N THR A 807 36.56 -16.04 20.55
CA THR A 807 36.30 -15.87 19.12
C THR A 807 36.89 -17.02 18.30
N SER A 808 36.05 -17.77 17.57
CA SER A 808 36.51 -18.78 16.61
C SER A 808 36.22 -18.39 15.15
N LEU A 809 37.11 -18.78 14.23
CA LEU A 809 36.94 -18.61 12.79
C LEU A 809 37.05 -19.95 12.05
N ASN A 810 35.96 -20.34 11.39
CA ASN A 810 35.84 -21.58 10.62
C ASN A 810 35.66 -21.24 9.13
N ASN A 811 36.69 -21.44 8.32
CA ASN A 811 36.61 -21.33 6.86
C ASN A 811 36.59 -22.73 6.24
N ILE A 812 35.39 -23.24 6.00
CA ILE A 812 35.12 -24.64 5.65
C ILE A 812 34.93 -24.77 4.15
N ASP A 813 35.83 -25.50 3.49
CA ASP A 813 35.71 -25.80 2.07
C ASP A 813 34.95 -27.11 1.79
N ILE A 814 34.49 -27.23 0.55
CA ILE A 814 33.88 -28.43 0.02
C ILE A 814 34.96 -29.53 -0.07
N THR A 815 34.74 -30.63 0.66
CA THR A 815 35.62 -31.80 0.63
C THR A 815 35.09 -32.85 -0.34
N GLY A 816 35.89 -33.22 -1.33
CA GLY A 816 35.66 -34.33 -2.24
C GLY A 816 36.48 -35.57 -1.89
N THR A 817 36.11 -36.70 -2.48
CA THR A 817 36.84 -37.97 -2.37
C THR A 817 37.17 -38.56 -3.74
N ILE A 818 38.28 -39.28 -3.82
CA ILE A 818 38.62 -40.17 -4.93
C ILE A 818 38.73 -41.58 -4.36
N ASN A 819 37.83 -42.47 -4.78
CA ASN A 819 37.80 -43.87 -4.39
C ASN A 819 38.21 -44.72 -5.59
N VAL A 820 39.24 -45.56 -5.41
CA VAL A 820 39.81 -46.39 -6.47
C VAL A 820 39.68 -47.87 -6.11
N THR A 821 39.13 -48.67 -7.02
CA THR A 821 39.06 -50.13 -6.87
C THR A 821 39.57 -50.84 -8.12
N ASP A 822 40.45 -51.83 -7.93
CA ASP A 822 41.04 -52.61 -9.00
C ASP A 822 40.46 -54.03 -9.00
N LYS A 823 39.84 -54.45 -10.11
CA LYS A 823 39.24 -55.78 -10.26
C LYS A 823 39.79 -56.50 -11.48
N GLY A 824 40.34 -57.70 -11.27
CA GLY A 824 41.04 -58.40 -12.33
C GLY A 824 41.67 -59.71 -11.91
N ARG A 825 42.79 -60.06 -12.54
CA ARG A 825 43.60 -61.24 -12.24
C ARG A 825 45.08 -60.92 -12.31
N TRP A 826 45.85 -61.67 -11.54
CA TRP A 826 47.29 -61.74 -11.69
C TRP A 826 47.70 -63.16 -12.05
N ASP A 827 48.77 -63.26 -12.83
CA ASP A 827 49.47 -64.52 -13.07
C ASP A 827 50.98 -64.31 -12.90
N SER A 828 51.71 -65.41 -12.84
CA SER A 828 53.16 -65.43 -12.71
C SER A 828 53.71 -66.59 -13.50
N PHE A 829 54.88 -66.41 -14.11
CA PHE A 829 55.50 -67.45 -14.92
C PHE A 829 57.04 -67.38 -14.87
N HIS A 830 57.66 -68.54 -15.07
CA HIS A 830 59.11 -68.71 -15.05
C HIS A 830 59.62 -69.54 -16.24
N LYS A 831 60.85 -69.24 -16.67
CA LYS A 831 61.62 -69.93 -17.70
C LYS A 831 62.31 -71.17 -17.15
N GLU A 832 61.93 -72.34 -17.62
CA GLU A 832 62.62 -73.59 -17.29
C GLU A 832 63.24 -74.27 -18.51
N HIS A 833 64.49 -74.72 -18.39
CA HIS A 833 65.22 -75.43 -19.45
C HIS A 833 64.87 -76.92 -19.47
N ARG A 834 63.81 -77.27 -20.20
CA ARG A 834 63.27 -78.64 -20.27
C ARG A 834 63.45 -79.26 -21.66
N ARG A 835 63.36 -80.60 -21.72
CA ARG A 835 63.48 -81.38 -22.95
C ARG A 835 62.19 -81.26 -23.77
N HIS A 836 62.25 -80.55 -24.89
CA HIS A 836 61.12 -80.32 -25.79
C HIS A 836 60.92 -81.48 -26.78
N SER A 837 62.02 -82.12 -27.20
CA SER A 837 61.98 -83.33 -28.02
C SER A 837 63.12 -84.28 -27.64
N ILE A 838 63.17 -85.47 -28.25
CA ILE A 838 64.20 -86.48 -27.95
C ILE A 838 65.63 -85.92 -28.13
N THR A 839 65.86 -84.96 -29.03
CA THR A 839 67.20 -84.38 -29.29
C THR A 839 67.36 -82.93 -28.82
N LYS A 840 66.28 -82.24 -28.41
CA LYS A 840 66.28 -80.78 -28.16
C LYS A 840 65.79 -80.40 -26.77
N LYS A 841 66.53 -79.52 -26.09
CA LYS A 841 66.08 -78.79 -24.89
C LYS A 841 65.80 -77.33 -25.27
N VAL A 842 64.85 -76.69 -24.60
CA VAL A 842 64.49 -75.28 -24.81
C VAL A 842 64.09 -74.65 -23.48
N TRP A 843 64.18 -73.33 -23.41
CA TRP A 843 63.63 -72.51 -22.34
C TRP A 843 62.15 -72.21 -22.60
N ALA A 844 61.28 -72.91 -21.90
CA ALA A 844 59.83 -72.72 -21.99
C ALA A 844 59.30 -71.96 -20.76
N ASN A 845 58.28 -71.12 -20.96
CA ASN A 845 57.56 -70.48 -19.87
C ASN A 845 56.52 -71.44 -19.28
N TYR A 846 56.50 -71.55 -17.96
CA TYR A 846 55.48 -72.26 -17.20
C TYR A 846 54.84 -71.30 -16.20
N SER A 847 53.50 -71.34 -16.08
CA SER A 847 52.80 -70.61 -15.02
C SER A 847 53.17 -71.18 -13.66
N THR A 848 53.53 -70.30 -12.73
CA THR A 848 53.92 -70.61 -11.34
C THR A 848 52.84 -70.29 -10.32
N GLY A 849 51.77 -69.61 -10.73
CA GLY A 849 50.63 -69.24 -9.89
C GLY A 849 49.75 -68.19 -10.54
N GLU A 850 48.46 -68.22 -10.20
CA GLU A 850 47.43 -67.27 -10.64
C GLU A 850 46.51 -66.89 -9.47
N GLY A 851 45.83 -65.75 -9.56
CA GLY A 851 44.85 -65.31 -8.58
C GLY A 851 43.96 -64.18 -9.08
N ASN A 852 42.93 -63.84 -8.31
CA ASN A 852 42.08 -62.69 -8.57
C ASN A 852 42.64 -61.43 -7.88
N ILE A 853 42.40 -60.27 -8.49
CA ILE A 853 42.65 -58.93 -7.92
C ILE A 853 41.28 -58.36 -7.53
N ASN A 854 41.15 -57.85 -6.31
CA ASN A 854 39.99 -57.09 -5.84
C ASN A 854 40.50 -56.10 -4.78
N ASP A 855 41.37 -55.21 -5.21
CA ASP A 855 42.11 -54.32 -4.33
C ASP A 855 41.30 -53.02 -4.16
N ILE A 856 41.09 -52.61 -2.91
CA ILE A 856 40.44 -51.34 -2.57
C ILE A 856 41.54 -50.43 -2.04
N HIS A 857 41.80 -49.33 -2.74
CA HIS A 857 42.81 -48.36 -2.33
C HIS A 857 42.28 -47.46 -1.22
N PRO A 858 43.15 -46.87 -0.38
CA PRO A 858 42.75 -45.83 0.56
C PRO A 858 42.05 -44.67 -0.15
N THR A 859 40.93 -44.20 0.41
CA THR A 859 40.23 -43.00 -0.07
C THR A 859 41.17 -41.79 -0.04
N ILE A 860 41.31 -41.12 -1.18
CA ILE A 860 42.05 -39.87 -1.26
C ILE A 860 41.07 -38.73 -1.06
N HIS A 861 41.29 -37.89 -0.05
CA HIS A 861 40.52 -36.67 0.16
C HIS A 861 41.15 -35.51 -0.60
N PHE A 862 40.31 -34.62 -1.15
CA PHE A 862 40.74 -33.36 -1.73
C PHE A 862 39.75 -32.24 -1.41
N GLU A 863 40.23 -31.02 -1.33
CA GLU A 863 39.42 -29.80 -1.18
C GLU A 863 39.22 -29.18 -2.57
N PHE A 864 38.02 -28.69 -2.86
CA PHE A 864 37.72 -28.12 -4.19
C PHE A 864 38.42 -26.79 -4.46
N ASN A 865 38.80 -26.07 -3.39
CA ASN A 865 39.65 -24.89 -3.25
C ASN A 865 39.50 -23.80 -4.32
N LYS A 866 39.37 -22.53 -3.91
CA LYS A 866 39.61 -21.41 -4.84
C LYS A 866 41.12 -21.19 -4.99
N VAL A 867 41.75 -22.12 -5.71
CA VAL A 867 43.19 -22.43 -5.67
C VAL A 867 44.13 -21.22 -5.88
N GLU A 868 45.29 -21.31 -5.22
CA GLU A 868 46.53 -20.53 -5.36
C GLU A 868 46.52 -19.31 -6.30
N ASN A 869 46.36 -18.13 -5.68
CA ASN A 869 46.79 -16.85 -6.25
C ASN A 869 48.33 -16.69 -6.04
N VAL A 870 49.14 -17.60 -6.61
CA VAL A 870 50.61 -17.55 -6.46
C VAL A 870 51.25 -16.59 -7.45
N ILE A 871 51.57 -15.40 -6.94
CA ILE A 871 52.57 -14.51 -7.52
C ILE A 871 53.92 -14.85 -6.87
N GLY A 872 54.87 -15.35 -7.67
CA GLY A 872 56.29 -15.50 -7.30
C GLY A 872 56.64 -16.41 -6.11
N LYS A 873 56.96 -17.68 -6.35
CA LYS A 873 57.82 -18.51 -5.45
C LYS A 873 59.31 -18.32 -5.86
N PRO A 874 60.33 -18.54 -4.99
CA PRO A 874 60.41 -19.38 -3.77
C PRO A 874 61.14 -18.68 -2.56
N ILE A 875 61.64 -19.27 -1.45
CA ILE A 875 61.81 -20.65 -0.92
C ILE A 875 61.78 -20.65 0.63
N SER A 876 61.24 -21.72 1.26
CA SER A 876 61.52 -22.25 2.63
C SER A 876 61.30 -21.38 3.89
N GLY A 877 61.07 -21.95 5.09
CA GLY A 877 60.93 -23.38 5.49
C GLY A 877 59.68 -23.58 6.36
N THR A 878 59.27 -24.80 6.75
CA THR A 878 60.08 -25.98 7.13
C THR A 878 59.80 -27.25 6.29
N ASN A 879 60.61 -28.30 6.52
CA ASN A 879 60.68 -29.52 5.71
C ASN A 879 59.39 -30.37 5.67
N THR A 880 58.64 -30.31 4.57
CA THR A 880 57.95 -31.48 4.01
C THR A 880 58.04 -31.43 2.48
N ALA A 881 58.57 -32.47 1.85
CA ALA A 881 58.69 -32.52 0.39
C ALA A 881 57.37 -32.98 -0.25
N ILE A 882 56.92 -32.28 -1.30
CA ILE A 882 55.81 -32.72 -2.15
C ILE A 882 56.28 -32.69 -3.61
N GLU A 883 55.94 -33.74 -4.35
CA GLU A 883 56.46 -34.02 -5.69
C GLU A 883 55.84 -33.13 -6.79
N LYS A 884 56.61 -32.94 -7.86
CA LYS A 884 56.14 -32.22 -9.07
C LYS A 884 55.31 -33.14 -9.97
N LYS A 885 54.03 -32.84 -10.12
CA LYS A 885 53.31 -33.02 -11.40
C LYS A 885 52.18 -32.00 -11.53
N SER A 886 52.34 -31.07 -12.45
CA SER A 886 51.29 -30.19 -12.96
C SER A 886 51.49 -30.11 -14.48
N GLU A 887 50.53 -30.64 -15.23
CA GLU A 887 50.55 -30.61 -16.69
C GLU A 887 49.99 -29.28 -17.19
N ALA A 888 50.55 -28.74 -18.27
CA ALA A 888 50.17 -27.44 -18.80
C ALA A 888 48.83 -27.53 -19.56
N VAL A 889 47.76 -26.95 -18.99
CA VAL A 889 46.44 -26.89 -19.61
C VAL A 889 46.32 -25.68 -20.56
N THR A 890 45.62 -25.86 -21.69
CA THR A 890 45.47 -24.86 -22.76
C THR A 890 44.39 -23.81 -22.47
N PRO A 891 44.43 -22.62 -23.11
CA PRO A 891 43.63 -21.45 -22.71
C PRO A 891 42.09 -21.54 -22.89
N SER A 892 41.57 -22.66 -23.41
CA SER A 892 40.19 -22.77 -23.91
C SER A 892 39.12 -22.95 -22.81
N GLN A 893 39.50 -23.14 -21.55
CA GLN A 893 38.58 -23.47 -20.45
C GLN A 893 38.00 -22.26 -19.69
N ILE A 894 38.45 -21.03 -19.94
CA ILE A 894 37.95 -19.80 -19.26
C ILE A 894 36.65 -19.29 -19.96
N ASN A 895 35.72 -20.19 -20.26
CA ASN A 895 34.55 -19.90 -21.08
C ASN A 895 33.26 -19.80 -20.24
N GLY A 896 32.93 -18.57 -19.84
CA GLY A 896 31.56 -18.18 -19.47
C GLY A 896 31.23 -18.26 -17.98
N ILE A 897 31.37 -17.13 -17.28
CA ILE A 897 30.51 -16.84 -16.12
C ILE A 897 29.07 -16.84 -16.62
N ALA A 898 28.22 -17.69 -16.04
CA ALA A 898 26.80 -17.74 -16.39
C ALA A 898 26.12 -16.46 -15.90
N LEU A 899 25.62 -15.65 -16.84
CA LEU A 899 24.95 -14.39 -16.52
C LEU A 899 23.49 -14.66 -16.14
N THR A 900 23.21 -14.63 -14.84
CA THR A 900 21.86 -14.69 -14.29
C THR A 900 21.25 -13.29 -14.18
N LEU A 901 19.91 -13.19 -14.31
CA LEU A 901 19.18 -11.96 -14.06
C LEU A 901 18.90 -11.77 -12.56
N PRO A 902 18.89 -10.53 -12.04
CA PRO A 902 18.80 -10.27 -10.61
C PRO A 902 17.39 -10.53 -10.06
N GLN A 903 17.34 -11.34 -8.99
CA GLN A 903 16.13 -11.65 -8.24
C GLN A 903 15.84 -10.60 -7.16
N GLN A 904 16.83 -9.78 -6.76
CA GLN A 904 16.65 -8.75 -5.73
C GLN A 904 15.60 -7.73 -6.15
N SER A 905 14.77 -7.32 -5.21
CA SER A 905 13.75 -6.28 -5.42
C SER A 905 14.31 -4.86 -5.59
N LEU A 906 15.60 -4.64 -5.33
CA LEU A 906 16.32 -3.43 -5.73
C LEU A 906 16.31 -3.19 -7.26
N TYR A 907 16.19 -4.25 -8.06
CA TYR A 907 16.36 -4.20 -9.51
C TYR A 907 15.07 -4.54 -10.28
N GLN A 908 14.73 -3.67 -11.23
CA GLN A 908 13.61 -3.82 -12.14
C GLN A 908 14.12 -4.23 -13.53
N ILE A 909 13.52 -5.26 -14.11
CA ILE A 909 13.84 -5.74 -15.46
C ILE A 909 12.87 -5.06 -16.43
N ASN A 910 13.40 -4.30 -17.40
CA ASN A 910 12.64 -3.47 -18.33
C ASN A 910 12.94 -3.83 -19.81
N PRO A 911 12.34 -4.91 -20.35
CA PRO A 911 12.65 -5.39 -21.70
C PRO A 911 12.26 -4.42 -22.82
N THR A 912 11.31 -3.51 -22.58
CA THR A 912 10.74 -2.61 -23.60
C THR A 912 11.32 -1.19 -23.59
N ALA A 913 12.28 -0.90 -22.70
CA ALA A 913 12.95 0.41 -22.63
C ALA A 913 13.53 0.82 -24.00
N PRO A 914 13.05 1.92 -24.62
CA PRO A 914 13.26 2.16 -26.06
C PRO A 914 14.70 2.56 -26.44
N ASN A 915 15.48 3.14 -25.52
CA ASN A 915 16.91 3.48 -25.68
C ASN A 915 17.69 3.24 -24.36
N GLY A 916 17.23 2.29 -23.54
CA GLY A 916 17.60 2.22 -22.11
C GLY A 916 18.45 1.03 -21.69
N TYR A 917 18.51 0.85 -20.36
CA TYR A 917 19.08 -0.30 -19.69
C TYR A 917 18.04 -1.42 -19.57
N LEU A 918 18.43 -2.69 -19.69
CA LEU A 918 17.56 -3.84 -19.46
C LEU A 918 17.25 -4.03 -17.97
N ILE A 919 18.20 -3.67 -17.10
CA ILE A 919 18.09 -3.71 -15.64
C ILE A 919 18.23 -2.28 -15.11
N GLU A 920 17.20 -1.78 -14.45
CA GLU A 920 17.20 -0.47 -13.81
C GLU A 920 17.13 -0.64 -12.29
N THR A 921 18.05 0.01 -11.58
CA THR A 921 18.07 0.11 -10.12
C THR A 921 16.93 1.03 -9.68
N ASP A 922 16.21 0.69 -8.60
CA ASP A 922 15.08 1.46 -8.07
C ASP A 922 15.43 2.98 -8.04
N PRO A 923 14.60 3.87 -8.61
CA PRO A 923 14.86 5.32 -8.68
C PRO A 923 15.20 5.99 -7.36
N ARG A 924 14.91 5.35 -6.22
CA ARG A 924 15.30 5.80 -4.88
C ARG A 924 16.81 5.65 -4.60
N PHE A 925 17.52 4.79 -5.32
CA PHE A 925 18.98 4.59 -5.22
C PHE A 925 19.72 5.10 -6.47
N SER A 926 19.10 5.08 -7.64
CA SER A 926 19.73 5.49 -8.90
C SER A 926 19.68 7.02 -9.14
N ASN A 927 20.39 7.79 -8.31
CA ASN A 927 20.74 9.16 -8.69
C ASN A 927 21.71 9.14 -9.90
N ARG A 928 21.14 9.29 -11.10
CA ARG A 928 21.84 9.06 -12.38
C ARG A 928 23.01 10.01 -12.65
N GLU A 929 23.15 11.10 -11.92
CA GLU A 929 24.29 12.02 -12.06
C GLU A 929 25.51 11.62 -11.20
N GLN A 930 25.36 10.69 -10.25
CA GLN A 930 26.43 10.30 -9.31
C GLN A 930 27.16 9.01 -9.71
N TRP A 931 26.47 8.07 -10.39
CA TRP A 931 27.03 6.76 -10.72
C TRP A 931 27.69 6.72 -12.09
N LEU A 932 28.92 6.23 -12.14
CA LEU A 932 29.67 6.01 -13.38
C LEU A 932 29.05 4.86 -14.19
N SER A 933 28.56 5.15 -15.39
CA SER A 933 28.05 4.15 -16.35
C SER A 933 28.99 3.97 -17.53
N SER A 934 28.72 2.95 -18.34
CA SER A 934 29.37 2.72 -19.63
C SER A 934 29.22 3.87 -20.64
N ASP A 935 28.32 4.86 -20.41
CA ASP A 935 28.26 6.12 -21.17
C ASP A 935 29.61 6.84 -21.18
N TYR A 936 30.41 6.72 -20.10
CA TYR A 936 31.78 7.23 -20.04
C TYR A 936 32.66 6.71 -21.19
N MET A 937 32.62 5.39 -21.43
CA MET A 937 33.39 4.74 -22.49
C MET A 937 32.86 5.11 -23.87
N PHE A 938 31.53 5.12 -24.06
CA PHE A 938 30.92 5.43 -25.35
C PHE A 938 31.21 6.87 -25.81
N ASN A 939 31.12 7.84 -24.90
CA ASN A 939 31.49 9.23 -25.16
C ASN A 939 32.98 9.36 -25.51
N ALA A 940 33.88 8.66 -24.81
CA ALA A 940 35.31 8.69 -25.06
C ALA A 940 35.74 8.03 -26.39
N LEU A 941 34.90 7.15 -26.94
CA LEU A 941 35.06 6.48 -28.25
C LEU A 941 34.28 7.17 -29.39
N ARG A 942 33.49 8.22 -29.10
CA ARG A 942 32.65 8.96 -30.07
C ARG A 942 31.64 8.09 -30.83
N PHE A 943 31.06 7.10 -30.16
CA PHE A 943 30.08 6.21 -30.77
C PHE A 943 28.70 6.89 -30.87
N ASP A 944 27.93 6.63 -31.93
CA ASP A 944 26.60 7.21 -32.10
C ASP A 944 25.59 6.51 -31.18
N HIS A 945 25.01 7.28 -30.26
CA HIS A 945 24.02 6.81 -29.29
C HIS A 945 22.73 6.32 -29.95
N ASN A 946 22.43 6.75 -31.19
CA ASN A 946 21.25 6.30 -31.95
C ASN A 946 21.41 4.91 -32.58
N ILE A 947 22.62 4.33 -32.55
CA ILE A 947 22.96 3.03 -33.18
C ILE A 947 23.37 1.99 -32.11
N MET A 948 23.32 2.35 -30.82
CA MET A 948 23.66 1.42 -29.74
C MET A 948 22.59 0.37 -29.50
N LEU A 949 23.04 -0.85 -29.25
CA LEU A 949 22.20 -1.91 -28.68
C LEU A 949 21.88 -1.59 -27.21
N LYS A 950 20.79 -2.19 -26.70
CA LYS A 950 20.37 -2.11 -25.30
C LYS A 950 21.53 -2.46 -24.36
N ARG A 951 21.70 -1.73 -23.26
CA ARG A 951 22.70 -2.07 -22.22
C ARG A 951 22.11 -3.03 -21.20
N LEU A 952 22.94 -3.87 -20.58
CA LEU A 952 22.47 -4.82 -19.58
C LEU A 952 21.88 -4.13 -18.34
N GLY A 953 22.55 -3.11 -17.79
CA GLY A 953 22.07 -2.42 -16.60
C GLY A 953 22.57 -0.98 -16.51
N ASP A 954 22.01 -0.20 -15.58
CA ASP A 954 22.47 1.16 -15.28
C ASP A 954 23.85 1.20 -14.59
N GLY A 955 24.45 2.38 -14.47
CA GLY A 955 25.81 2.52 -13.93
C GLY A 955 26.00 2.00 -12.50
N PHE A 956 24.93 1.90 -11.70
CA PHE A 956 24.98 1.26 -10.38
C PHE A 956 25.08 -0.28 -10.54
N TYR A 957 24.19 -0.86 -11.35
CA TYR A 957 24.22 -2.29 -11.65
C TYR A 957 25.50 -2.73 -12.38
N GLU A 958 25.99 -1.95 -13.34
CA GLU A 958 27.22 -2.24 -14.10
C GLU A 958 28.45 -2.31 -13.17
N GLN A 959 28.58 -1.40 -12.19
CA GLN A 959 29.67 -1.42 -11.21
C GLN A 959 29.63 -2.68 -10.33
N ARG A 960 28.45 -3.03 -9.80
CA ARG A 960 28.26 -4.27 -9.03
C ARG A 960 28.64 -5.50 -9.85
N LEU A 961 28.15 -5.60 -11.09
CA LEU A 961 28.42 -6.73 -11.98
C LEU A 961 29.91 -6.87 -12.32
N VAL A 962 30.64 -5.77 -12.46
CA VAL A 962 32.10 -5.77 -12.67
C VAL A 962 32.83 -6.25 -11.42
N ASN A 963 32.39 -5.83 -10.23
CA ASN A 963 32.94 -6.30 -8.97
C ASN A 963 32.69 -7.80 -8.74
N GLU A 964 31.49 -8.31 -9.06
CA GLU A 964 31.20 -9.74 -8.95
C GLU A 964 32.10 -10.57 -9.89
N GLN A 965 32.32 -10.12 -11.13
CA GLN A 965 33.29 -10.75 -12.04
C GLN A 965 34.72 -10.72 -11.48
N ILE A 966 35.16 -9.60 -10.89
CA ILE A 966 36.50 -9.48 -10.30
C ILE A 966 36.64 -10.42 -9.08
N ASN A 967 35.63 -10.48 -8.21
CA ASN A 967 35.63 -11.40 -7.09
C ASN A 967 35.65 -12.86 -7.58
N GLN A 968 34.85 -13.23 -8.59
CA GLN A 968 34.87 -14.57 -9.18
C GLN A 968 36.25 -14.93 -9.75
N LEU A 969 36.86 -14.03 -10.55
CA LEU A 969 38.14 -14.24 -11.24
C LEU A 969 39.38 -14.18 -10.33
N THR A 970 39.33 -13.45 -9.21
CA THR A 970 40.54 -13.17 -8.38
C THR A 970 40.42 -13.53 -6.91
N GLY A 971 39.19 -13.76 -6.42
CA GLY A 971 38.91 -13.95 -4.99
C GLY A 971 38.89 -12.67 -4.15
N GLN A 972 39.22 -11.50 -4.70
CA GLN A 972 39.34 -10.23 -3.97
C GLN A 972 38.18 -9.27 -4.29
N ARG A 973 37.84 -8.35 -3.37
CA ARG A 973 36.87 -7.26 -3.61
C ARG A 973 37.38 -6.27 -4.66
N PHE A 974 38.68 -5.97 -4.62
CA PHE A 974 39.34 -5.02 -5.51
C PHE A 974 40.64 -5.59 -6.08
N LEU A 975 40.91 -5.30 -7.36
CA LEU A 975 42.24 -5.44 -7.94
C LEU A 975 43.24 -4.54 -7.19
N ALA A 976 44.51 -4.94 -7.15
CA ALA A 976 45.50 -4.45 -6.19
C ALA A 976 45.67 -2.91 -6.06
N ASN A 977 45.31 -2.16 -7.10
CA ASN A 977 45.56 -0.72 -7.19
C ASN A 977 44.33 0.15 -6.82
N TYR A 978 43.20 -0.46 -6.41
CA TYR A 978 41.94 0.25 -6.18
C TYR A 978 41.40 0.03 -4.76
N LEU A 979 40.61 1.01 -4.30
CA LEU A 979 40.01 1.04 -2.95
C LEU A 979 38.49 1.26 -2.98
N THR A 980 37.90 1.53 -4.15
CA THR A 980 36.46 1.76 -4.33
C THR A 980 35.98 1.27 -5.70
N ASP A 981 34.69 0.92 -5.77
CA ASP A 981 33.98 0.49 -6.98
C ASP A 981 34.16 1.49 -8.14
N TYR A 982 33.98 2.79 -7.86
CA TYR A 982 34.12 3.88 -8.83
C TYR A 982 35.54 3.94 -9.42
N GLN A 983 36.58 3.91 -8.57
CA GLN A 983 37.97 3.99 -9.02
C GLN A 983 38.34 2.79 -9.88
N GLN A 984 37.94 1.60 -9.45
CA GLN A 984 38.17 0.35 -10.17
C GLN A 984 37.48 0.37 -11.53
N TYR A 985 36.17 0.65 -11.59
CA TYR A 985 35.42 0.62 -12.83
C TYR A 985 35.91 1.69 -13.83
N LYS A 986 36.21 2.90 -13.33
CA LYS A 986 36.80 3.97 -14.17
C LYS A 986 38.13 3.55 -14.78
N ALA A 987 39.06 3.03 -13.99
CA ALA A 987 40.39 2.66 -14.47
C ALA A 987 40.35 1.48 -15.45
N LEU A 988 39.46 0.51 -15.22
CA LEU A 988 39.21 -0.59 -16.15
C LEU A 988 38.63 -0.10 -17.49
N MET A 989 37.77 0.92 -17.48
CA MET A 989 37.28 1.57 -18.70
C MET A 989 38.36 2.44 -19.37
N ASP A 990 39.20 3.15 -18.62
CA ASP A 990 40.31 3.95 -19.17
C ASP A 990 41.30 3.05 -19.93
N ASN A 991 41.67 1.91 -19.35
CA ASN A 991 42.49 0.89 -20.02
C ASN A 991 41.81 0.34 -21.27
N ALA A 992 40.49 0.10 -21.22
CA ALA A 992 39.70 -0.36 -22.36
C ALA A 992 39.66 0.67 -23.50
N ILE A 993 39.45 1.95 -23.19
CA ILE A 993 39.43 3.06 -24.16
C ILE A 993 40.80 3.20 -24.84
N TYR A 994 41.88 3.05 -24.07
CA TYR A 994 43.24 3.07 -24.60
C TYR A 994 43.49 1.90 -25.58
N TYR A 995 43.20 0.67 -25.14
CA TYR A 995 43.38 -0.53 -25.96
C TYR A 995 42.49 -0.50 -27.21
N ALA A 996 41.23 -0.08 -27.08
CA ALA A 996 40.29 0.07 -28.20
C ALA A 996 40.76 1.08 -29.26
N LYS A 997 41.39 2.19 -28.86
CA LYS A 997 41.96 3.18 -29.79
C LYS A 997 43.21 2.66 -30.50
N ALA A 998 44.02 1.85 -29.85
CA ALA A 998 45.20 1.22 -30.47
C ALA A 998 44.81 0.12 -31.47
N PHE A 999 43.86 -0.74 -31.09
CA PHE A 999 43.47 -1.94 -31.86
C PHE A 999 42.18 -1.80 -32.67
N HIS A 1000 41.63 -0.58 -32.77
CA HIS A 1000 40.42 -0.24 -33.55
C HIS A 1000 39.19 -1.09 -33.18
N LEU A 1001 38.99 -1.32 -31.88
CA LEU A 1001 37.92 -2.17 -31.37
C LEU A 1001 36.55 -1.48 -31.38
N ILE A 1002 35.51 -2.28 -31.57
CA ILE A 1002 34.11 -1.84 -31.61
C ILE A 1002 33.35 -2.50 -30.45
N PRO A 1003 32.68 -1.74 -29.56
CA PRO A 1003 31.84 -2.30 -28.51
C PRO A 1003 30.78 -3.25 -29.08
N GLY A 1004 30.53 -4.35 -28.38
CA GLY A 1004 29.68 -5.46 -28.81
C GLY A 1004 30.45 -6.66 -29.36
N VAL A 1005 31.71 -6.49 -29.77
CA VAL A 1005 32.58 -7.58 -30.25
C VAL A 1005 33.52 -8.05 -29.12
N GLU A 1006 33.58 -9.36 -28.88
CA GLU A 1006 34.51 -9.94 -27.89
C GLU A 1006 35.97 -9.92 -28.39
N LEU A 1007 36.93 -9.81 -27.46
CA LEU A 1007 38.35 -9.97 -27.78
C LEU A 1007 38.66 -11.40 -28.26
N THR A 1008 39.44 -11.50 -29.33
CA THR A 1008 40.00 -12.78 -29.82
C THR A 1008 41.07 -13.32 -28.87
N ALA A 1009 41.38 -14.62 -28.96
CA ALA A 1009 42.43 -15.25 -28.14
C ALA A 1009 43.81 -14.56 -28.29
N LEU A 1010 44.15 -14.09 -29.49
CA LEU A 1010 45.39 -13.34 -29.73
C LEU A 1010 45.35 -11.95 -29.08
N GLN A 1011 44.23 -11.21 -29.20
CA GLN A 1011 44.08 -9.93 -28.52
C GLN A 1011 44.15 -10.08 -26.99
N MET A 1012 43.58 -11.15 -26.43
CA MET A 1012 43.70 -11.44 -24.99
C MET A 1012 45.15 -11.74 -24.55
N GLN A 1013 45.97 -12.35 -25.42
CA GLN A 1013 47.40 -12.57 -25.15
C GLN A 1013 48.22 -11.28 -25.17
N GLU A 1014 47.81 -10.27 -25.95
CA GLU A 1014 48.46 -8.96 -26.06
C GLU A 1014 47.98 -7.93 -24.99
N LEU A 1015 47.09 -8.32 -24.06
CA LEU A 1015 46.60 -7.41 -23.00
C LEU A 1015 47.72 -7.09 -22.01
N THR A 1016 48.13 -5.83 -21.95
CA THR A 1016 49.15 -5.36 -20.99
C THR A 1016 48.56 -4.93 -19.65
N SER A 1017 47.27 -4.58 -19.60
CA SER A 1017 46.55 -4.10 -18.42
C SER A 1017 45.16 -4.71 -18.32
N ASP A 1018 44.64 -4.87 -17.10
CA ASP A 1018 43.28 -5.33 -16.85
C ASP A 1018 42.28 -4.28 -17.35
N MET A 1019 41.17 -4.70 -17.97
CA MET A 1019 40.17 -3.80 -18.56
C MET A 1019 38.76 -4.39 -18.50
N VAL A 1020 37.75 -3.53 -18.69
CA VAL A 1020 36.35 -3.93 -18.86
C VAL A 1020 35.88 -3.54 -20.25
N TRP A 1021 35.27 -4.47 -20.97
CA TRP A 1021 34.80 -4.25 -22.35
C TRP A 1021 33.35 -4.67 -22.50
N LEU A 1022 32.59 -3.89 -23.30
CA LEU A 1022 31.17 -4.12 -23.49
C LEU A 1022 30.99 -5.10 -24.65
N VAL A 1023 30.39 -6.26 -24.39
CA VAL A 1023 30.22 -7.36 -25.36
C VAL A 1023 28.75 -7.69 -25.59
N ASN A 1024 28.37 -8.05 -26.81
CA ASN A 1024 27.01 -8.48 -27.10
C ASN A 1024 26.77 -9.87 -26.50
N ARG A 1025 25.75 -9.98 -25.64
CA ARG A 1025 25.27 -11.26 -25.13
C ARG A 1025 23.78 -11.40 -25.35
N GLU A 1026 23.37 -12.60 -25.71
CA GLU A 1026 21.97 -13.02 -25.72
C GLU A 1026 21.55 -13.31 -24.28
N ILE A 1027 20.54 -12.60 -23.80
CA ILE A 1027 19.97 -12.67 -22.46
C ILE A 1027 18.63 -13.38 -22.56
N THR A 1028 18.45 -14.48 -21.82
CA THR A 1028 17.14 -15.12 -21.66
C THR A 1028 16.39 -14.42 -20.54
N LEU A 1029 15.23 -13.86 -20.87
CA LEU A 1029 14.32 -13.19 -19.94
C LEU A 1029 13.48 -14.23 -19.15
N PRO A 1030 12.84 -13.86 -18.03
CA PRO A 1030 12.04 -14.81 -17.22
C PRO A 1030 10.87 -15.46 -17.97
N ASN A 1031 10.37 -14.82 -19.04
CA ASN A 1031 9.34 -15.38 -19.93
C ASN A 1031 9.90 -16.36 -21.01
N GLY A 1032 11.21 -16.64 -20.99
CA GLY A 1032 11.91 -17.46 -22.00
C GLY A 1032 12.26 -16.72 -23.30
N GLU A 1033 11.86 -15.46 -23.45
CA GLU A 1033 12.22 -14.63 -24.61
C GLU A 1033 13.71 -14.25 -24.57
N LYS A 1034 14.33 -14.07 -25.74
CA LYS A 1034 15.74 -13.74 -25.87
C LYS A 1034 15.92 -12.31 -26.36
N THR A 1035 16.75 -11.54 -25.67
CA THR A 1035 17.09 -10.16 -26.05
C THR A 1035 18.61 -9.98 -26.05
N THR A 1036 19.15 -9.22 -27.01
CA THR A 1036 20.59 -8.93 -27.05
C THR A 1036 20.90 -7.67 -26.27
N ALA A 1037 21.83 -7.75 -25.33
CA ALA A 1037 22.32 -6.61 -24.56
C ALA A 1037 23.84 -6.50 -24.59
N LEU A 1038 24.35 -5.27 -24.47
CA LEU A 1038 25.75 -4.96 -24.19
C LEU A 1038 26.03 -5.20 -22.71
N VAL A 1039 26.91 -6.16 -22.43
CA VAL A 1039 27.30 -6.61 -21.08
C VAL A 1039 28.72 -6.18 -20.78
N PRO A 1040 29.01 -5.51 -19.65
CA PRO A 1040 30.39 -5.30 -19.19
C PRO A 1040 31.06 -6.63 -18.87
N LYS A 1041 32.14 -6.97 -19.57
CA LYS A 1041 32.95 -8.17 -19.36
C LYS A 1041 34.36 -7.80 -18.93
N VAL A 1042 34.83 -8.37 -17.82
CA VAL A 1042 36.18 -8.14 -17.29
C VAL A 1042 37.20 -9.02 -18.02
N TYR A 1043 38.32 -8.42 -18.41
CA TYR A 1043 39.46 -9.07 -19.03
C TYR A 1043 40.72 -8.78 -18.20
N LEU A 1044 41.39 -9.83 -17.73
CA LEU A 1044 42.66 -9.73 -16.98
C LEU A 1044 43.85 -9.92 -17.92
N ALA A 1045 44.91 -9.14 -17.71
CA ALA A 1045 46.14 -9.24 -18.52
C ALA A 1045 46.89 -10.56 -18.25
N PRO A 1046 47.60 -11.19 -19.21
CA PRO A 1046 48.23 -12.50 -19.00
C PRO A 1046 49.28 -12.59 -17.89
N ARG A 1047 49.93 -11.48 -17.54
CA ARG A 1047 50.76 -11.39 -16.32
C ARG A 1047 49.98 -11.65 -15.03
N ASN A 1048 48.69 -11.34 -15.03
CA ASN A 1048 47.69 -11.56 -13.97
C ASN A 1048 46.81 -12.81 -14.23
N LEU A 1049 47.06 -13.59 -15.30
CA LEU A 1049 46.34 -14.85 -15.59
C LEU A 1049 47.04 -16.09 -15.01
N LYS A 1050 48.35 -16.02 -14.69
CA LYS A 1050 49.05 -17.11 -13.99
C LYS A 1050 48.51 -17.38 -12.58
N THR A 1051 47.72 -16.43 -12.07
CA THR A 1051 47.03 -16.40 -10.77
C THR A 1051 45.53 -16.67 -10.87
N SER A 1052 44.99 -16.90 -12.08
CA SER A 1052 43.54 -17.02 -12.32
C SER A 1052 43.16 -18.32 -13.02
N GLN A 1053 43.99 -19.36 -12.89
CA GLN A 1053 43.50 -20.72 -13.11
C GLN A 1053 42.59 -21.12 -11.94
N HIS A 1054 41.80 -22.17 -12.15
CA HIS A 1054 40.94 -22.84 -11.16
C HIS A 1054 39.55 -22.24 -10.93
N ASN A 1055 38.62 -23.14 -10.58
CA ASN A 1055 37.23 -23.07 -11.01
C ASN A 1055 36.31 -22.27 -10.07
N GLY A 1056 36.87 -21.44 -9.18
CA GLY A 1056 36.11 -20.68 -8.20
C GLY A 1056 35.34 -21.52 -7.17
N LYS A 1057 35.61 -22.83 -7.09
CA LYS A 1057 34.69 -23.84 -6.51
C LYS A 1057 34.62 -23.85 -4.99
N GLY A 1058 35.61 -23.31 -4.27
CA GLY A 1058 35.69 -23.43 -2.81
C GLY A 1058 35.38 -22.19 -1.98
N ALA A 1059 35.54 -22.33 -0.66
CA ALA A 1059 35.34 -21.29 0.37
C ALA A 1059 36.50 -20.29 0.44
N VAL A 1060 36.17 -19.01 0.62
CA VAL A 1060 37.10 -17.88 0.54
C VAL A 1060 36.83 -16.84 1.62
N ILE A 1061 37.90 -16.44 2.31
CA ILE A 1061 38.00 -15.20 3.07
C ILE A 1061 39.12 -14.36 2.45
N SER A 1062 38.83 -13.13 2.04
CA SER A 1062 39.85 -12.23 1.50
C SER A 1062 39.74 -10.80 2.02
N ALA A 1063 40.88 -10.15 2.20
CA ALA A 1063 40.96 -8.75 2.55
C ALA A 1063 42.23 -8.10 1.96
N ARG A 1064 42.34 -6.77 2.04
CA ARG A 1064 43.64 -6.12 1.82
C ARG A 1064 44.61 -6.50 2.94
N GLN A 1065 44.16 -6.39 4.18
CA GLN A 1065 44.90 -6.86 5.35
C GLN A 1065 43.94 -7.67 6.24
N ILE A 1066 44.38 -8.83 6.74
CA ILE A 1066 43.65 -9.62 7.75
C ILE A 1066 44.45 -9.54 9.04
N ILE A 1067 43.81 -9.07 10.12
CA ILE A 1067 44.44 -8.91 11.44
C ILE A 1067 43.46 -9.38 12.51
N GLY A 1068 43.83 -10.37 13.33
CA GLY A 1068 42.94 -10.90 14.35
C GLY A 1068 43.60 -11.73 15.44
N ASN A 1069 43.29 -11.41 16.70
CA ASN A 1069 43.66 -12.21 17.87
C ASN A 1069 42.43 -13.00 18.32
N ILE A 1070 42.38 -14.28 17.98
CA ILE A 1070 41.23 -15.17 18.15
C ILE A 1070 41.65 -16.39 18.98
N ASP A 1071 40.71 -17.27 19.35
CA ASP A 1071 41.04 -18.45 20.16
C ASP A 1071 41.28 -19.67 19.26
N ASP A 1072 40.33 -19.97 18.36
CA ASP A 1072 40.39 -21.11 17.44
C ASP A 1072 40.33 -20.67 15.97
N LEU A 1073 41.24 -21.19 15.14
CA LEU A 1073 41.20 -21.08 13.68
C LEU A 1073 41.11 -22.47 13.04
N GLN A 1074 40.00 -22.77 12.38
CA GLN A 1074 39.88 -23.91 11.46
C GLN A 1074 39.81 -23.42 10.01
N ASN A 1075 40.78 -23.79 9.18
CA ASN A 1075 40.79 -23.46 7.76
C ASN A 1075 41.04 -24.67 6.86
N ASN A 1076 40.03 -25.00 6.07
CA ASN A 1076 40.07 -25.98 4.99
C ASN A 1076 39.93 -25.31 3.60
N GLY A 1077 39.79 -23.98 3.55
CA GLY A 1077 39.66 -23.21 2.31
C GLY A 1077 40.77 -22.19 2.15
N VAL A 1078 40.46 -21.06 1.51
CA VAL A 1078 41.46 -20.00 1.25
C VAL A 1078 41.21 -18.77 2.12
N ILE A 1079 42.22 -18.39 2.91
CA ILE A 1079 42.32 -17.12 3.64
C ILE A 1079 43.46 -16.30 3.01
N ALA A 1080 43.11 -15.22 2.33
CA ALA A 1080 44.06 -14.44 1.53
C ALA A 1080 44.06 -12.95 1.91
N GLY A 1081 45.14 -12.52 2.56
CA GLY A 1081 45.50 -11.11 2.65
C GLY A 1081 46.22 -10.66 1.38
N ARG A 1082 45.99 -9.44 0.91
CA ARG A 1082 46.77 -8.89 -0.22
C ARG A 1082 48.11 -8.34 0.24
N ASP A 1083 48.07 -7.41 1.17
CA ASP A 1083 49.22 -6.69 1.71
C ASP A 1083 49.71 -7.35 3.02
N LEU A 1084 48.81 -8.00 3.78
CA LEU A 1084 49.12 -8.70 5.04
C LEU A 1084 48.06 -9.76 5.40
N ALA A 1085 48.47 -10.92 5.87
CA ALA A 1085 47.64 -11.85 6.64
C ALA A 1085 48.35 -12.18 7.95
N GLN A 1086 47.85 -11.62 9.06
CA GLN A 1086 48.42 -11.76 10.39
C GLN A 1086 47.32 -12.27 11.33
N ILE A 1087 47.37 -13.54 11.73
CA ILE A 1087 46.39 -14.14 12.64
C ILE A 1087 47.15 -14.77 13.80
N SER A 1088 46.69 -14.50 15.03
CA SER A 1088 47.13 -15.15 16.26
C SER A 1088 45.97 -15.98 16.80
N ALA A 1089 46.23 -17.21 17.20
CA ALA A 1089 45.24 -18.09 17.81
C ALA A 1089 45.91 -19.09 18.76
N ASP A 1090 45.19 -19.51 19.80
CA ASP A 1090 45.60 -20.58 20.72
C ASP A 1090 45.68 -21.92 19.99
N TYR A 1091 44.76 -22.17 19.06
CA TYR A 1091 44.74 -23.37 18.22
C TYR A 1091 44.54 -23.02 16.75
N ILE A 1092 45.41 -23.55 15.89
CA ILE A 1092 45.33 -23.42 14.43
C ILE A 1092 45.30 -24.81 13.80
N GLN A 1093 44.16 -25.16 13.21
CA GLN A 1093 44.01 -26.32 12.33
C GLN A 1093 43.84 -25.84 10.88
N ASN A 1094 44.92 -25.89 10.11
CA ASN A 1094 44.90 -25.49 8.70
C ASN A 1094 45.25 -26.67 7.77
N SER A 1095 44.28 -27.16 7.00
CA SER A 1095 44.50 -28.02 5.83
C SER A 1095 44.51 -27.24 4.50
N GLY A 1096 43.84 -26.08 4.47
CA GLY A 1096 43.76 -25.19 3.32
C GLY A 1096 44.94 -24.21 3.20
N ILE A 1097 44.68 -23.04 2.61
CA ILE A 1097 45.68 -22.00 2.31
C ILE A 1097 45.47 -20.77 3.21
N VAL A 1098 46.53 -20.34 3.91
CA VAL A 1098 46.66 -18.98 4.47
C VAL A 1098 47.84 -18.29 3.76
N ALA A 1099 47.61 -17.14 3.12
CA ALA A 1099 48.63 -16.49 2.31
C ALA A 1099 48.55 -14.95 2.31
N THR A 1100 49.70 -14.30 2.06
CA THR A 1100 49.80 -12.89 1.68
C THR A 1100 50.21 -12.78 0.20
N VAL A 1101 49.43 -12.09 -0.62
CA VAL A 1101 49.61 -12.00 -2.08
C VAL A 1101 50.37 -10.73 -2.49
N PHE A 1102 51.68 -10.71 -2.20
CA PHE A 1102 52.57 -9.64 -2.68
C PHE A 1102 52.62 -9.59 -4.22
N ARG A 1103 52.64 -8.38 -4.78
CA ARG A 1103 52.79 -8.10 -6.22
C ARG A 1103 54.20 -7.63 -6.57
#